data_AF-A0A7S3Z464-F1
#
_entry.id   AF-A0A7S3Z464-F1
#
_cell.length_a   1.000
_cell.length_b   1.000
_cell.length_c   1.000
_cell.angle_alpha   90.00
_cell.angle_beta   90.00
_cell.angle_gamma   90.00
#
_symmetry.space_group_name_H-M   'P 1'
#
loop_
_entity.id
_entity.type
_entity.pdbx_description
1 polymer ?
#
loop_
_entity_poly.entity_id
_entity_poly.type
_entity_poly.pdbx_seq_one_letter_code
_entity_poly.pdbx_strand_id
1 'polypeptide(L)'
;MRRNQSKGRSTSRGGSNKRDKSPIRGANPKLARALSRQKSLKSRISNANPLVDTPGGTGPPANTSEGKTSAIPQLDTSEDSGGFGRLTEYERSVVGSIVSKWSRTIEAFRAIDSNKDGHITFREFHRGLSESLGADVVTPEVTHNIWKLIDTENTGVITYKDFKRTFSIFAKDFKNFKQGNKPSREDELKSTIYAVQKMSPRSFHLEKAKLFIQFKNTLQELESTKESLEGALLNIAELENKMKADKRIADERFILSRDSHRQTNVKLEKTKKRLQQSEAKKQTLVEDLRKASEVAKSIEARSKQLQQELKASDVEKAKLKQKLDSERRASDETIKTAEERIKNVEAECKSLKEKFDAEKEKVNAAENEADTLRYHLQMQNEEIVRSDKKLKELEQKAVVAAESLSARIRDLEAISAKHHGEAEKNAKAKDELALELSDAKDELAEARAEIERSLKDHEASKAKLAQAQQAESKLKEELDSLAEKITNQRDTHLQEIKDLKEQLRQAKEDAANGSSQQAIKEAAEKKEAELNAQVTKAFREFQVLKTAYDKLKTQHDATSKLVKAYEDQLKQRATEIEEQGTKITLLEKATEAHADKERDLEAKLRAYAGDLAEKDEALQTLEGNHAKASEELEILKSSTSYAEMKLREKEKEAFEVKALMDRQIAQAKDESTKKTADLTAAMRSADEKIAAFRTELRNLQVLLKSTEKSRDDFESRARTAEEKVERHVDRAARIDPVLGWTGQ
;
A
#
# COMPACT_ATOMS: atom_id res chain seq x y z
N MET A 1 56.99 -18.14 -31.82
CA MET A 1 58.19 -17.85 -30.99
C MET A 1 58.90 -16.62 -31.56
N ARG A 2 59.48 -15.76 -30.68
CA ARG A 2 60.15 -14.43 -30.92
C ARG A 2 59.14 -13.26 -31.03
N ARG A 3 59.08 -12.23 -30.17
CA ARG A 3 60.01 -11.44 -29.32
C ARG A 3 60.99 -10.56 -30.12
N ASN A 4 60.77 -9.23 -30.09
CA ASN A 4 61.76 -8.13 -29.91
C ASN A 4 61.18 -6.75 -30.33
N GLN A 5 61.24 -5.72 -29.47
CA GLN A 5 62.17 -4.54 -29.52
C GLN A 5 61.83 -3.55 -30.67
N SER A 6 61.97 -2.23 -30.63
CA SER A 6 62.42 -1.20 -29.68
C SER A 6 62.36 0.17 -30.39
N LYS A 7 62.46 1.29 -29.63
CA LYS A 7 62.97 2.64 -30.04
C LYS A 7 62.10 3.43 -31.06
N GLY A 8 61.95 4.76 -31.02
CA GLY A 8 62.51 5.85 -30.22
C GLY A 8 62.29 7.20 -30.96
N ARG A 9 62.61 8.32 -30.26
CA ARG A 9 62.74 9.74 -30.72
C ARG A 9 61.45 10.52 -31.06
N SER A 10 61.35 11.86 -30.96
CA SER A 10 61.92 12.98 -30.17
C SER A 10 61.55 14.27 -30.95
N THR A 11 61.10 15.34 -30.28
CA THR A 11 61.28 16.80 -30.58
C THR A 11 60.18 17.57 -29.81
N SER A 12 60.45 18.33 -28.74
CA SER A 12 61.09 19.66 -28.61
C SER A 12 60.19 20.86 -28.97
N ARG A 13 59.79 21.63 -27.94
CA ARG A 13 59.60 23.10 -27.83
C ARG A 13 58.76 23.34 -26.55
N GLY A 14 59.08 24.19 -25.58
CA GLY A 14 60.05 25.27 -25.46
C GLY A 14 59.35 26.50 -24.86
N GLY A 15 59.83 26.99 -23.70
CA GLY A 15 59.55 28.32 -23.12
C GLY A 15 58.66 28.31 -21.86
N SER A 16 59.04 28.61 -20.62
CA SER A 16 59.98 29.56 -19.95
C SER A 16 59.32 30.87 -19.45
N ASN A 17 59.55 31.14 -18.14
CA ASN A 17 59.38 32.38 -17.32
C ASN A 17 58.36 32.13 -16.19
N LYS A 18 58.70 31.89 -14.91
CA LYS A 18 59.79 32.33 -14.00
C LYS A 18 59.80 33.84 -13.68
N ARG A 19 59.75 34.11 -12.36
CA ARG A 19 60.11 35.33 -11.59
C ARG A 19 58.99 36.36 -11.41
N ASP A 20 58.81 37.01 -10.26
CA ASP A 20 59.60 37.09 -9.03
C ASP A 20 58.78 37.84 -7.94
N LYS A 21 59.06 37.50 -6.66
CA LYS A 21 59.24 38.41 -5.51
C LYS A 21 58.06 39.20 -4.90
N SER A 22 57.72 38.79 -3.67
CA SER A 22 57.27 39.60 -2.51
C SER A 22 58.28 40.76 -2.19
N PRO A 23 58.16 41.64 -1.15
CA PRO A 23 57.33 41.56 0.08
C PRO A 23 56.87 42.94 0.68
N ILE A 24 56.37 42.93 1.94
CA ILE A 24 56.50 43.95 3.03
C ILE A 24 55.25 44.75 3.49
N ARG A 25 54.91 44.51 4.78
CA ARG A 25 54.40 45.35 5.90
C ARG A 25 53.28 46.39 5.70
N GLY A 26 52.41 46.44 6.71
CA GLY A 26 51.91 47.72 7.26
C GLY A 26 50.57 47.63 7.97
N ALA A 27 50.55 47.84 9.28
CA ALA A 27 49.37 47.85 10.13
C ALA A 27 48.70 49.24 10.22
N ASN A 28 47.35 49.26 10.25
CA ASN A 28 46.43 50.12 11.05
C ASN A 28 46.45 51.67 10.85
N PRO A 29 45.58 52.47 11.52
CA PRO A 29 44.11 52.65 11.46
C PRO A 29 43.69 54.09 11.05
N LYS A 30 42.39 54.34 10.85
CA LYS A 30 41.59 55.57 11.16
C LYS A 30 40.57 55.90 10.07
N LEU A 31 39.28 55.82 10.42
CA LEU A 31 38.32 56.92 10.25
C LEU A 31 37.05 56.63 11.05
N ALA A 32 36.90 57.41 12.11
CA ALA A 32 35.74 57.46 12.98
C ALA A 32 34.88 58.69 12.65
N ARG A 33 33.62 58.62 13.09
CA ARG A 33 32.64 59.69 13.38
C ARG A 33 31.78 60.24 12.23
N ALA A 34 30.49 59.89 12.30
CA ALA A 34 29.33 60.80 12.41
C ALA A 34 28.06 59.93 12.23
N LEU A 35 26.91 60.04 12.91
CA LEU A 35 26.37 60.87 13.97
C LEU A 35 25.09 60.16 14.45
N SER A 36 24.81 60.17 15.75
CA SER A 36 23.49 59.88 16.31
C SER A 36 22.62 61.15 16.31
N ARG A 37 21.28 60.95 16.29
CA ARG A 37 20.17 61.73 16.90
C ARG A 37 19.17 62.40 15.94
N GLN A 38 17.91 61.99 16.09
CA GLN A 38 16.68 62.76 16.42
C GLN A 38 15.47 62.12 15.74
N LYS A 39 14.51 61.55 16.49
CA LYS A 39 13.33 62.24 17.07
C LYS A 39 12.47 62.99 16.04
N SER A 40 11.33 62.40 15.69
CA SER A 40 9.97 62.88 16.05
C SER A 40 8.92 62.84 14.92
N LEU A 41 7.69 62.55 15.36
CA LEU A 41 6.40 63.07 14.87
C LEU A 41 5.73 62.49 13.62
N LYS A 42 4.77 61.57 13.84
CA LYS A 42 3.28 61.73 13.69
C LYS A 42 2.66 60.33 13.52
N SER A 43 1.93 59.80 14.50
CA SER A 43 0.48 59.99 14.77
C SER A 43 -0.39 59.51 13.59
N ARG A 44 -1.36 58.60 13.75
CA ARG A 44 -2.58 58.73 14.57
C ARG A 44 -3.42 57.43 14.51
N ILE A 45 -4.08 57.12 15.64
CA ILE A 45 -5.45 56.55 15.78
C ILE A 45 -5.58 55.06 15.42
N SER A 46 -6.17 54.16 16.22
CA SER A 46 -6.71 54.13 17.58
C SER A 46 -7.22 52.72 17.86
N ASN A 47 -7.18 52.28 19.12
CA ASN A 47 -8.23 51.58 19.89
C ASN A 47 -8.97 50.36 19.29
N ALA A 48 -9.35 49.32 20.02
CA ALA A 48 -9.14 48.88 21.40
C ALA A 48 -9.87 47.53 21.54
N ASN A 49 -9.25 46.57 22.25
CA ASN A 49 -9.87 45.68 23.25
C ASN A 49 -11.03 44.71 22.85
N PRO A 50 -11.45 43.76 23.72
CA PRO A 50 -10.66 42.64 24.23
C PRO A 50 -11.49 41.33 24.37
N LEU A 51 -10.80 40.28 24.78
CA LEU A 51 -11.18 39.23 25.76
C LEU A 51 -12.49 39.44 26.55
N VAL A 52 -13.38 38.42 26.66
CA VAL A 52 -14.12 37.99 27.88
C VAL A 52 -14.73 36.59 27.67
N ASP A 53 -14.60 35.76 28.72
CA ASP A 53 -15.19 34.44 28.98
C ASP A 53 -16.68 34.45 29.44
N THR A 54 -17.45 33.45 28.96
CA THR A 54 -18.54 32.65 29.63
C THR A 54 -19.76 33.33 30.31
N PRO A 55 -20.78 32.60 30.83
CA PRO A 55 -21.58 31.45 30.34
C PRO A 55 -23.12 31.70 30.46
N GLY A 56 -23.97 30.71 30.11
CA GLY A 56 -25.35 30.62 30.63
C GLY A 56 -26.46 30.54 29.58
N GLY A 57 -27.27 29.48 29.64
CA GLY A 57 -28.28 29.13 28.63
C GLY A 57 -29.70 29.63 28.87
N THR A 58 -30.61 29.17 28.00
CA THR A 58 -32.04 28.87 28.20
C THR A 58 -32.64 28.48 26.85
N GLY A 59 -33.53 27.48 26.84
CA GLY A 59 -34.20 26.96 25.65
C GLY A 59 -35.47 27.75 25.23
N PRO A 60 -36.46 27.10 24.58
CA PRO A 60 -36.88 27.33 23.18
C PRO A 60 -38.30 27.97 23.10
N PRO A 61 -38.93 28.28 21.92
CA PRO A 61 -39.47 27.28 20.97
C PRO A 61 -39.62 27.70 19.47
N ALA A 62 -39.89 26.67 18.64
CA ALA A 62 -40.72 26.60 17.42
C ALA A 62 -40.82 27.79 16.43
N ASN A 63 -40.55 27.57 15.13
CA ASN A 63 -41.53 27.14 14.10
C ASN A 63 -41.10 27.53 12.65
N THR A 64 -41.40 26.65 11.69
CA THR A 64 -41.74 26.88 10.25
C THR A 64 -40.82 27.68 9.30
N SER A 65 -40.37 27.02 8.21
CA SER A 65 -40.53 27.39 6.77
C SER A 65 -39.38 26.76 5.94
N GLU A 66 -39.70 25.78 5.10
CA GLU A 66 -39.86 25.90 3.64
C GLU A 66 -38.57 26.13 2.84
N GLY A 67 -38.17 25.05 2.14
CA GLY A 67 -37.73 25.02 0.74
C GLY A 67 -36.79 26.09 0.21
N LYS A 68 -35.55 25.69 -0.08
CA LYS A 68 -34.89 26.07 -1.35
C LYS A 68 -33.77 25.09 -1.70
N THR A 69 -33.99 24.44 -2.84
CA THR A 69 -33.04 23.66 -3.64
C THR A 69 -31.86 24.54 -4.04
N SER A 70 -30.65 24.09 -3.74
CA SER A 70 -29.42 24.58 -4.38
C SER A 70 -28.61 23.37 -4.82
N ALA A 71 -28.47 23.24 -6.13
CA ALA A 71 -27.75 22.19 -6.81
C ALA A 71 -26.25 22.30 -6.52
N ILE A 72 -25.72 21.29 -5.83
CA ILE A 72 -24.28 21.03 -5.76
C ILE A 72 -23.92 20.18 -6.98
N PRO A 73 -22.93 20.55 -7.81
CA PRO A 73 -22.50 19.71 -8.93
C PRO A 73 -21.94 18.40 -8.38
N GLN A 74 -22.52 17.28 -8.77
CA GLN A 74 -22.01 15.96 -8.44
C GLN A 74 -20.62 15.80 -9.06
N LEU A 75 -19.60 15.73 -8.20
CA LEU A 75 -18.25 15.34 -8.54
C LEU A 75 -18.26 13.84 -8.88
N ASP A 76 -18.20 13.53 -10.17
CA ASP A 76 -18.08 12.18 -10.70
C ASP A 76 -16.73 11.58 -10.31
N THR A 77 -16.74 10.69 -9.32
CA THR A 77 -15.58 9.95 -8.81
C THR A 77 -15.53 8.58 -9.48
N SER A 78 -15.29 8.56 -10.80
CA SER A 78 -14.99 7.35 -11.56
C SER A 78 -13.48 7.25 -11.85
N GLU A 79 -12.71 6.96 -10.80
CA GLU A 79 -11.37 6.36 -10.90
C GLU A 79 -11.60 4.87 -11.21
N ASP A 80 -11.46 4.38 -12.44
CA ASP A 80 -10.28 3.60 -12.82
C ASP A 80 -10.45 3.05 -14.26
N SER A 81 -9.96 3.79 -15.26
CA SER A 81 -9.86 3.36 -16.65
C SER A 81 -8.62 4.01 -17.26
N GLY A 82 -7.46 3.48 -16.89
CA GLY A 82 -6.16 3.90 -17.42
C GLY A 82 -6.05 3.57 -18.91
N GLY A 83 -6.21 4.59 -19.75
CA GLY A 83 -6.01 4.49 -21.19
C GLY A 83 -6.45 5.77 -21.89
N PHE A 84 -5.80 6.08 -23.01
CA PHE A 84 -5.93 7.29 -23.85
C PHE A 84 -7.37 7.80 -24.11
N GLY A 85 -8.39 6.97 -23.88
CA GLY A 85 -9.82 7.32 -23.97
C GLY A 85 -10.32 8.32 -22.92
N ARG A 86 -9.59 8.58 -21.83
CA ARG A 86 -9.94 9.64 -20.86
C ARG A 86 -9.62 11.06 -21.35
N LEU A 87 -8.74 11.19 -22.35
CA LEU A 87 -8.40 12.49 -22.87
C LEU A 87 -9.56 13.03 -23.73
N THR A 88 -9.95 14.27 -23.45
CA THR A 88 -10.78 15.08 -24.32
C THR A 88 -10.14 15.22 -25.71
N GLU A 89 -10.94 15.57 -26.72
CA GLU A 89 -10.42 15.77 -28.08
C GLU A 89 -9.34 16.87 -28.13
N TYR A 90 -9.50 17.91 -27.29
CA TYR A 90 -8.51 18.97 -27.12
C TYR A 90 -7.18 18.44 -26.56
N GLU A 91 -7.22 17.68 -25.45
CA GLU A 91 -6.03 17.07 -24.87
C GLU A 91 -5.34 16.11 -25.85
N ARG A 92 -6.09 15.36 -26.66
CA ARG A 92 -5.53 14.52 -27.72
C ARG A 92 -4.82 15.34 -28.80
N SER A 93 -5.37 16.49 -29.16
CA SER A 93 -4.74 17.42 -30.10
C SER A 93 -3.43 17.98 -29.54
N VAL A 94 -3.41 18.35 -28.25
CA VAL A 94 -2.19 18.80 -27.55
C VAL A 94 -1.15 17.69 -27.51
N VAL A 95 -1.52 16.46 -27.11
CA VAL A 95 -0.61 15.30 -27.12
C VAL A 95 -0.12 14.97 -28.52
N GLY A 96 -0.98 15.09 -29.53
CA GLY A 96 -0.59 14.94 -30.93
C GLY A 96 0.44 15.98 -31.37
N SER A 97 0.29 17.21 -30.92
CA SER A 97 1.22 18.31 -31.19
C SER A 97 2.57 18.07 -30.50
N ILE A 98 2.56 17.63 -29.24
CA ILE A 98 3.74 17.17 -28.48
C ILE A 98 4.51 16.09 -29.28
N VAL A 99 3.83 15.02 -29.67
CA VAL A 99 4.42 13.89 -30.40
C VAL A 99 4.96 14.32 -31.76
N SER A 100 4.28 15.25 -32.43
CA SER A 100 4.72 15.74 -33.73
C SER A 100 5.96 16.64 -33.65
N LYS A 101 6.08 17.45 -32.59
CA LYS A 101 7.18 18.40 -32.42
C LYS A 101 8.48 17.69 -32.06
N TRP A 102 8.42 16.67 -31.20
CA TRP A 102 9.59 15.94 -30.76
C TRP A 102 9.68 14.57 -31.43
N SER A 103 10.58 14.46 -32.41
CA SER A 103 10.80 13.20 -33.15
C SER A 103 11.35 12.07 -32.27
N ARG A 104 12.08 12.41 -31.20
CA ARG A 104 12.66 11.46 -30.24
C ARG A 104 12.25 11.81 -28.81
N THR A 105 11.78 10.80 -28.09
CA THR A 105 11.30 10.93 -26.70
C THR A 105 12.37 11.47 -25.74
N ILE A 106 13.65 11.17 -25.99
CA ILE A 106 14.76 11.67 -25.17
C ILE A 106 15.00 13.17 -25.36
N GLU A 107 14.73 13.71 -26.56
CA GLU A 107 14.87 15.14 -26.83
C GLU A 107 13.73 15.92 -26.17
N ALA A 108 12.51 15.39 -26.21
CA ALA A 108 11.38 15.95 -25.48
C ALA A 108 11.65 16.02 -23.97
N PHE A 109 12.12 14.91 -23.38
CA PHE A 109 12.41 14.86 -21.95
C PHE A 109 13.48 15.90 -21.56
N ARG A 110 14.60 15.95 -22.30
CA ARG A 110 15.69 16.91 -22.04
C ARG A 110 15.32 18.36 -22.30
N ALA A 111 14.33 18.62 -23.15
CA ALA A 111 13.84 19.98 -23.41
C ALA A 111 12.94 20.48 -22.27
N ILE A 112 12.22 19.56 -21.61
CA ILE A 112 11.30 19.88 -20.51
C ILE A 112 12.05 19.89 -19.16
N ASP A 113 12.96 18.93 -18.95
CA ASP A 113 13.86 18.82 -17.80
C ASP A 113 14.92 19.94 -17.82
N SER A 114 14.57 21.08 -17.22
CA SER A 114 15.35 22.31 -17.32
C SER A 114 16.58 22.31 -16.42
N ASN A 115 16.48 21.67 -15.26
CA ASN A 115 17.54 21.59 -14.27
C ASN A 115 18.44 20.35 -14.50
N LYS A 116 18.04 19.42 -15.38
CA LYS A 116 18.76 18.19 -15.76
C LYS A 116 18.98 17.24 -14.59
N ASP A 117 18.06 17.23 -13.63
CA ASP A 117 18.14 16.32 -12.48
C ASP A 117 17.61 14.91 -12.81
N GLY A 118 17.09 14.69 -14.03
CA GLY A 118 16.54 13.41 -14.47
C GLY A 118 15.08 13.20 -14.07
N HIS A 119 14.44 14.20 -13.47
CA HIS A 119 13.06 14.23 -13.02
C HIS A 119 12.38 15.49 -13.55
N ILE A 120 11.20 15.35 -14.16
CA ILE A 120 10.44 16.52 -14.56
C ILE A 120 9.44 16.82 -13.45
N THR A 121 9.46 18.02 -12.89
CA THR A 121 8.42 18.51 -11.97
C THR A 121 7.19 19.04 -12.72
N PHE A 122 6.02 19.15 -12.08
CA PHE A 122 4.82 19.68 -12.73
C PHE A 122 5.03 21.08 -13.33
N ARG A 123 5.79 21.92 -12.61
CA ARG A 123 6.12 23.29 -13.06
C ARG A 123 6.99 23.28 -14.31
N GLU A 124 7.96 22.37 -14.38
CA GLU A 124 8.82 22.20 -15.55
C GLU A 124 8.06 21.61 -16.73
N PHE A 125 7.18 20.64 -16.47
CA PHE A 125 6.31 20.06 -17.48
C PHE A 125 5.38 21.10 -18.11
N HIS A 126 4.68 21.89 -17.30
CA HIS A 126 3.84 22.98 -17.77
C HIS A 126 4.64 23.99 -18.58
N ARG A 127 5.75 24.50 -18.03
CA ARG A 127 6.58 25.49 -18.72
C ARG A 127 7.13 24.93 -20.04
N GLY A 128 7.68 23.72 -20.04
CA GLY A 128 8.25 23.09 -21.23
C GLY A 128 7.21 22.86 -22.34
N LEU A 129 5.97 22.53 -21.97
CA LEU A 129 4.86 22.42 -22.92
C LEU A 129 4.39 23.78 -23.43
N SER A 130 4.18 24.78 -22.56
CA SER A 130 3.77 26.13 -22.96
C SER A 130 4.81 26.82 -23.84
N GLU A 131 6.11 26.71 -23.53
CA GLU A 131 7.18 27.26 -24.36
C GLU A 131 7.28 26.55 -25.71
N SER A 132 6.89 25.27 -25.76
CA SER A 132 7.00 24.48 -26.98
C SER A 132 5.80 24.58 -27.91
N LEU A 133 4.59 24.69 -27.38
CA LEU A 133 3.35 24.68 -28.17
C LEU A 133 2.65 26.04 -28.20
N GLY A 134 3.12 26.99 -27.39
CA GLY A 134 2.49 28.29 -27.18
C GLY A 134 1.63 28.29 -25.90
N ALA A 135 1.71 29.38 -25.14
CA ALA A 135 0.96 29.55 -23.89
C ALA A 135 -0.56 29.53 -24.11
N ASP A 136 -1.03 29.96 -25.28
CA ASP A 136 -2.47 30.00 -25.60
C ASP A 136 -3.07 28.61 -25.86
N VAL A 137 -2.23 27.61 -26.19
CA VAL A 137 -2.66 26.25 -26.51
C VAL A 137 -2.63 25.35 -25.28
N VAL A 138 -1.75 25.62 -24.32
CA VAL A 138 -1.52 24.73 -23.18
C VAL A 138 -1.99 25.42 -21.91
N THR A 139 -3.23 25.13 -21.50
CA THR A 139 -3.76 25.62 -20.21
C THR A 139 -3.25 24.76 -19.04
N PRO A 140 -3.22 25.31 -17.81
CA PRO A 140 -2.82 24.55 -16.62
C PRO A 140 -3.64 23.29 -16.38
N GLU A 141 -4.95 23.33 -16.66
CA GLU A 141 -5.87 22.20 -16.45
C GLU A 141 -5.56 21.05 -17.40
N VAL A 142 -5.37 21.36 -18.69
CA VAL A 142 -5.03 20.40 -19.73
C VAL A 142 -3.66 19.77 -19.44
N THR A 143 -2.70 20.59 -19.01
CA THR A 143 -1.38 20.12 -18.57
C THR A 143 -1.49 19.15 -17.39
N HIS A 144 -2.33 19.48 -16.40
CA HIS A 144 -2.55 18.64 -15.23
C HIS A 144 -3.16 17.28 -15.56
N ASN A 145 -4.11 17.25 -16.50
CA ASN A 145 -4.73 16.01 -16.94
C ASN A 145 -3.74 15.11 -17.71
N ILE A 146 -2.91 15.71 -18.57
CA ILE A 146 -1.84 14.98 -19.26
C ILE A 146 -0.76 14.52 -18.26
N TRP A 147 -0.43 15.36 -17.28
CA TRP A 147 0.53 15.03 -16.22
C TRP A 147 0.10 13.80 -15.43
N LYS A 148 -1.14 13.76 -14.95
CA LYS A 148 -1.71 12.61 -14.22
C LYS A 148 -1.66 11.31 -15.03
N LEU A 149 -1.75 11.41 -16.35
CA LEU A 149 -1.67 10.26 -17.23
C LEU A 149 -0.24 9.71 -17.35
N ILE A 150 0.77 10.57 -17.18
CA ILE A 150 2.18 10.19 -17.26
C ILE A 150 2.72 9.76 -15.90
N ASP A 151 2.39 10.46 -14.82
CA ASP A 151 2.77 10.15 -13.43
C ASP A 151 1.86 9.06 -12.85
N THR A 152 1.95 7.85 -13.39
CA THR A 152 1.08 6.72 -12.99
C THR A 152 1.28 6.28 -11.54
N GLU A 153 2.43 6.60 -10.95
CA GLU A 153 2.77 6.27 -9.56
C GLU A 153 2.38 7.40 -8.58
N ASN A 154 1.82 8.51 -9.08
CA ASN A 154 1.45 9.71 -8.30
C ASN A 154 2.60 10.21 -7.41
N THR A 155 3.83 10.15 -7.91
CA THR A 155 5.02 10.54 -7.14
C THR A 155 5.19 12.06 -7.07
N GLY A 156 4.47 12.80 -7.92
CA GLY A 156 4.63 14.25 -8.07
C GLY A 156 5.82 14.66 -8.92
N VAL A 157 6.55 13.69 -9.49
CA VAL A 157 7.64 13.89 -10.44
C VAL A 157 7.57 12.85 -11.57
N ILE A 158 7.93 13.22 -12.79
CA ILE A 158 7.96 12.28 -13.92
C ILE A 158 9.40 11.84 -14.17
N THR A 159 9.67 10.54 -14.03
CA THR A 159 10.98 9.99 -14.41
C THR A 159 11.07 9.78 -15.92
N TYR A 160 12.28 9.67 -16.47
CA TYR A 160 12.47 9.34 -17.88
C TYR A 160 11.79 8.01 -18.29
N LYS A 161 11.71 7.04 -17.36
CA LYS A 161 11.08 5.74 -17.61
C LYS A 161 9.57 5.90 -17.83
N ASP A 162 8.91 6.68 -16.98
CA ASP A 162 7.47 6.92 -17.05
C ASP A 162 7.13 7.75 -18.28
N PHE A 163 7.90 8.82 -18.50
CA PHE A 163 7.79 9.64 -19.70
C PHE A 163 7.95 8.80 -20.96
N LYS A 164 8.99 7.97 -21.06
CA LYS A 164 9.25 7.12 -22.23
C LYS A 164 8.15 6.11 -22.48
N ARG A 165 7.66 5.45 -21.42
CA ARG A 165 6.59 4.47 -21.49
C ARG A 165 5.32 5.10 -22.05
N THR A 166 4.87 6.19 -21.43
CA THR A 166 3.61 6.85 -21.78
C THR A 166 3.68 7.53 -23.13
N PHE A 167 4.79 8.22 -23.43
CA PHE A 167 4.99 8.86 -24.74
C PHE A 167 5.06 7.87 -25.90
N SER A 168 5.61 6.66 -25.67
CA SER A 168 5.63 5.61 -26.70
C SER A 168 4.23 5.08 -27.03
N ILE A 169 3.33 5.08 -26.06
CA ILE A 169 1.91 4.72 -26.26
C ILE A 169 1.25 5.83 -27.09
N PHE A 170 1.43 7.09 -26.69
CA PHE A 170 0.89 8.24 -27.42
C PHE A 170 1.36 8.30 -28.88
N ALA A 171 2.64 8.00 -29.12
CA ALA A 171 3.20 7.98 -30.46
C ALA A 171 2.61 6.88 -31.34
N LYS A 172 2.24 5.73 -30.77
CA LYS A 172 1.55 4.64 -31.50
C LYS A 172 0.12 5.03 -31.81
N ASP A 173 -0.62 5.52 -30.81
CA ASP A 173 -2.02 5.90 -30.96
C ASP A 173 -2.18 7.05 -31.95
N PHE A 174 -1.27 8.03 -31.90
CA PHE A 174 -1.27 9.15 -32.85
C PHE A 174 -0.93 8.74 -34.28
N LYS A 175 -0.02 7.77 -34.48
CA LYS A 175 0.26 7.21 -35.81
C LYS A 175 -0.95 6.48 -36.38
N ASN A 176 -1.62 5.68 -35.55
CA ASN A 176 -2.85 4.98 -35.94
C ASN A 176 -3.96 5.97 -36.32
N PHE A 177 -4.09 7.07 -35.56
CA PHE A 177 -5.05 8.14 -35.85
C PHE A 177 -4.76 8.86 -37.18
N LYS A 178 -3.50 9.25 -37.44
CA LYS A 178 -3.11 9.96 -38.68
C LYS A 178 -3.24 9.11 -39.94
N GLN A 179 -3.07 7.80 -39.84
CA GLN A 179 -3.11 6.91 -41.02
C GLN A 179 -4.53 6.64 -41.52
N GLY A 180 -5.57 7.17 -40.87
CA GLY A 180 -6.96 6.91 -41.28
C GLY A 180 -7.35 5.42 -41.18
N ASN A 181 -6.48 4.59 -40.61
CA ASN A 181 -6.73 3.20 -40.31
C ASN A 181 -7.73 3.19 -39.16
N LYS A 182 -9.02 3.27 -39.51
CA LYS A 182 -10.07 2.76 -38.62
C LYS A 182 -9.61 1.37 -38.19
N PRO A 183 -9.47 1.11 -36.88
CA PRO A 183 -9.02 -0.19 -36.42
C PRO A 183 -9.88 -1.27 -37.08
N SER A 184 -9.24 -2.33 -37.57
CA SER A 184 -9.97 -3.48 -38.12
C SER A 184 -11.04 -3.87 -37.10
N ARG A 185 -12.22 -4.30 -37.56
CA ARG A 185 -13.30 -4.77 -36.68
C ARG A 185 -12.80 -5.83 -35.69
N GLU A 186 -11.76 -6.56 -36.06
CA GLU A 186 -11.09 -7.54 -35.20
C GLU A 186 -10.18 -6.90 -34.13
N ASP A 187 -9.52 -5.79 -34.43
CA ASP A 187 -8.74 -5.00 -33.47
C ASP A 187 -9.66 -4.20 -32.53
N GLU A 188 -10.80 -3.71 -33.03
CA GLU A 188 -11.87 -3.18 -32.19
C GLU A 188 -12.41 -4.26 -31.25
N LEU A 189 -12.65 -5.48 -31.76
CA LEU A 189 -13.13 -6.59 -30.94
C LEU A 189 -12.09 -7.01 -29.89
N LYS A 190 -10.81 -7.11 -30.25
CA LYS A 190 -9.71 -7.44 -29.32
C LYS A 190 -9.50 -6.35 -28.28
N SER A 191 -9.57 -5.08 -28.68
CA SER A 191 -9.54 -3.92 -27.77
C SER A 191 -10.73 -3.93 -26.81
N THR A 192 -11.93 -4.24 -27.30
CA THR A 192 -13.15 -4.33 -26.49
C THR A 192 -13.08 -5.50 -25.51
N ILE A 193 -12.58 -6.66 -25.94
CA ILE A 193 -12.37 -7.83 -25.07
C ILE A 193 -11.32 -7.51 -23.99
N TYR A 194 -10.22 -6.85 -24.36
CA TYR A 194 -9.18 -6.44 -23.42
C TYR A 194 -9.69 -5.40 -22.40
N ALA A 195 -10.50 -4.44 -22.84
CA ALA A 195 -11.16 -3.46 -21.99
C ALA A 195 -12.17 -4.13 -21.02
N VAL A 196 -12.97 -5.07 -21.52
CA VAL A 196 -13.95 -5.84 -20.72
C VAL A 196 -13.26 -6.73 -19.68
N GLN A 197 -12.08 -7.29 -19.97
CA GLN A 197 -11.29 -8.08 -19.03
C GLN A 197 -10.62 -7.23 -17.93
N LYS A 198 -10.37 -5.95 -18.21
CA LYS A 198 -9.75 -4.98 -17.28
C LYS A 198 -10.77 -4.14 -16.51
N MET A 199 -12.05 -4.20 -16.86
CA MET A 199 -13.11 -3.48 -16.16
C MET A 199 -13.29 -4.01 -14.74
N SER A 200 -13.52 -3.10 -13.79
CA SER A 200 -13.98 -3.50 -12.46
C SER A 200 -15.31 -4.26 -12.56
N PRO A 201 -15.62 -5.19 -11.64
CA PRO A 201 -16.87 -5.96 -11.67
C PRO A 201 -18.12 -5.09 -11.81
N ARG A 202 -18.11 -3.88 -11.22
CA ARG A 202 -19.24 -2.93 -11.28
C ARG A 202 -19.46 -2.38 -12.68
N SER A 203 -18.40 -2.01 -13.39
CA SER A 203 -18.48 -1.51 -14.77
C SER A 203 -18.85 -2.62 -15.76
N PHE A 204 -18.37 -3.85 -15.51
CA PHE A 204 -18.77 -5.02 -16.27
C PHE A 204 -20.27 -5.32 -16.12
N HIS A 205 -20.82 -5.20 -14.91
CA HIS A 205 -22.26 -5.38 -14.66
C HIS A 205 -23.12 -4.32 -15.36
N LEU A 206 -22.67 -3.08 -15.42
CA LEU A 206 -23.38 -2.00 -16.12
C LEU A 206 -23.40 -2.22 -17.63
N GLU A 207 -22.27 -2.63 -18.22
CA GLU A 207 -22.20 -2.89 -19.66
C GLU A 207 -22.97 -4.16 -20.06
N LYS A 208 -22.95 -5.18 -19.18
CA LYS A 208 -23.82 -6.36 -19.30
C LYS A 208 -25.30 -6.00 -19.22
N ALA A 209 -25.68 -5.03 -18.38
CA ALA A 209 -27.07 -4.56 -18.29
C ALA A 209 -27.52 -3.85 -19.57
N LYS A 210 -26.65 -3.03 -20.20
CA LYS A 210 -26.95 -2.39 -21.49
C LYS A 210 -27.14 -3.41 -22.62
N LEU A 211 -26.25 -4.40 -22.73
CA LEU A 211 -26.38 -5.49 -23.70
C LEU A 211 -27.65 -6.32 -23.44
N PHE A 212 -28.01 -6.54 -22.18
CA PHE A 212 -29.24 -7.23 -21.82
C PHE A 212 -30.50 -6.45 -22.22
N ILE A 213 -30.48 -5.12 -22.09
CA ILE A 213 -31.56 -4.24 -22.57
C ILE A 213 -31.69 -4.32 -24.09
N GLN A 214 -30.58 -4.27 -24.84
CA GLN A 214 -30.59 -4.43 -26.30
C GLN A 214 -31.14 -5.80 -26.72
N PHE A 215 -30.72 -6.87 -26.04
CA PHE A 215 -31.25 -8.22 -26.30
C PHE A 215 -32.76 -8.30 -26.00
N LYS A 216 -33.24 -7.66 -24.93
CA LYS A 216 -34.67 -7.60 -24.59
C LYS A 216 -35.49 -6.91 -25.69
N ASN A 217 -34.98 -5.82 -26.26
CA ASN A 217 -35.66 -5.10 -27.34
C ASN A 217 -35.78 -5.98 -28.60
N THR A 218 -34.72 -6.70 -28.97
CA THR A 218 -34.77 -7.64 -30.11
C THR A 218 -35.72 -8.82 -29.88
N LEU A 219 -35.86 -9.32 -28.64
CA LEU A 219 -36.86 -10.33 -28.30
C LEU A 219 -38.30 -9.79 -28.41
N GLN A 220 -38.52 -8.54 -28.03
CA GLN A 220 -39.82 -7.88 -28.16
C GLN A 220 -40.21 -7.67 -29.63
N GLU A 221 -39.25 -7.32 -30.47
CA GLU A 221 -39.44 -7.27 -31.93
C GLU A 221 -39.83 -8.65 -32.47
N LEU A 222 -39.17 -9.72 -32.04
CA LEU A 222 -39.54 -11.09 -32.42
C LEU A 222 -40.94 -11.49 -31.94
N GLU A 223 -41.34 -11.13 -30.72
CA GLU A 223 -42.71 -11.35 -30.23
C GLU A 223 -43.75 -10.61 -31.08
N SER A 224 -43.49 -9.37 -31.48
CA SER A 224 -44.39 -8.64 -32.38
C SER A 224 -44.52 -9.30 -33.77
N THR A 225 -43.43 -9.89 -34.28
CA THR A 225 -43.49 -10.65 -35.55
C THR A 225 -44.27 -11.94 -35.42
N LYS A 226 -44.24 -12.59 -34.25
CA LYS A 226 -45.03 -13.79 -33.94
C LYS A 226 -46.52 -13.47 -33.93
N GLU A 227 -46.93 -12.38 -33.28
CA GLU A 227 -48.32 -11.91 -33.25
C GLU A 227 -48.83 -11.57 -34.66
N SER A 228 -47.99 -10.95 -35.50
CA SER A 228 -48.31 -10.69 -36.91
C SER A 228 -48.53 -11.98 -37.71
N LEU A 229 -47.72 -13.02 -37.46
CA LEU A 229 -47.87 -14.35 -38.06
C LEU A 229 -49.15 -15.06 -37.58
N GLU A 230 -49.49 -14.96 -36.30
CA GLU A 230 -50.73 -15.51 -35.74
C GLU A 230 -51.98 -14.83 -36.34
N GLY A 231 -51.94 -13.51 -36.54
CA GLY A 231 -52.99 -12.78 -37.25
C GLY A 231 -53.12 -13.20 -38.73
N ALA A 232 -52.00 -13.47 -39.39
CA ALA A 232 -52.00 -13.99 -40.76
C ALA A 232 -52.63 -15.40 -40.85
N LEU A 233 -52.40 -16.26 -39.85
CA LEU A 233 -53.03 -17.57 -39.76
C LEU A 233 -54.55 -17.49 -39.56
N LEU A 234 -55.03 -16.50 -38.81
CA LEU A 234 -56.46 -16.26 -38.62
C LEU A 234 -57.15 -15.86 -39.93
N ASN A 235 -56.52 -15.00 -40.73
CA ASN A 235 -57.01 -14.60 -42.05
C ASN A 235 -57.07 -15.78 -43.03
N ILE A 236 -56.15 -16.74 -42.93
CA ILE A 236 -56.18 -17.97 -43.74
C ILE A 236 -57.40 -18.82 -43.35
N ALA A 237 -57.70 -18.94 -42.06
CA ALA A 237 -58.89 -19.67 -41.59
C ALA A 237 -60.21 -19.02 -42.06
N GLU A 238 -60.27 -17.69 -42.12
CA GLU A 238 -61.43 -16.98 -42.70
C GLU A 238 -61.58 -17.24 -44.21
N LEU A 239 -60.47 -17.27 -44.95
CA LEU A 239 -60.47 -17.61 -46.38
C LEU A 239 -60.96 -19.05 -46.60
N GLU A 240 -60.58 -20.00 -45.74
CA GLU A 240 -61.11 -21.37 -45.82
C GLU A 240 -62.63 -21.43 -45.62
N ASN A 241 -63.17 -20.62 -44.71
CA ASN A 241 -64.62 -20.55 -44.48
C ASN A 241 -65.35 -19.92 -45.66
N LYS A 242 -64.78 -18.86 -46.28
CA LYS A 242 -65.32 -18.29 -47.53
C LYS A 242 -65.29 -19.30 -48.68
N MET A 243 -64.21 -20.05 -48.85
CA MET A 243 -64.12 -21.09 -49.88
C MET A 243 -65.14 -22.22 -49.66
N LYS A 244 -65.42 -22.60 -48.41
CA LYS A 244 -66.48 -23.58 -48.08
C LYS A 244 -67.88 -23.03 -48.40
N ALA A 245 -68.11 -21.73 -48.21
CA ALA A 245 -69.37 -21.07 -48.57
C ALA A 245 -69.55 -20.98 -50.09
N ASP A 246 -68.50 -20.59 -50.83
CA ASP A 246 -68.52 -20.55 -52.30
C ASP A 246 -68.72 -21.93 -52.93
N LYS A 247 -68.20 -22.98 -52.30
CA LYS A 247 -68.46 -24.37 -52.70
C LYS A 247 -69.94 -24.75 -52.54
N ARG A 248 -70.59 -24.33 -51.45
CA ARG A 248 -72.04 -24.54 -51.26
C ARG A 248 -72.87 -23.78 -52.31
N ILE A 249 -72.49 -22.56 -52.66
CA ILE A 249 -73.14 -21.76 -53.70
C ILE A 249 -72.95 -22.38 -55.10
N ALA A 250 -71.78 -22.97 -55.38
CA ALA A 250 -71.51 -23.68 -56.62
C ALA A 250 -72.32 -24.99 -56.74
N ASP A 251 -72.49 -25.72 -55.64
CA ASP A 251 -73.27 -26.96 -55.57
C ASP A 251 -74.79 -26.68 -55.68
N GLU A 252 -75.28 -25.56 -55.16
CA GLU A 252 -76.69 -25.12 -55.31
C GLU A 252 -77.02 -24.62 -56.73
N ARG A 253 -76.05 -24.03 -57.45
CA ARG A 253 -76.22 -23.63 -58.87
C ARG A 253 -76.19 -24.80 -59.85
N PHE A 254 -75.90 -26.03 -59.40
CA PHE A 254 -75.83 -27.21 -60.25
C PHE A 254 -77.20 -27.89 -60.50
N ILE A 255 -78.29 -27.44 -59.86
CA ILE A 255 -79.61 -28.10 -59.93
C ILE A 255 -80.57 -27.46 -60.97
N LEU A 256 -80.22 -26.33 -61.61
CA LEU A 256 -81.09 -25.72 -62.62
C LEU A 256 -80.35 -25.48 -63.95
N SER A 257 -80.46 -26.44 -64.87
CA SER A 257 -80.64 -26.25 -66.33
C SER A 257 -80.15 -27.49 -67.11
N ARG A 258 -81.11 -28.29 -67.62
CA ARG A 258 -80.88 -29.19 -68.76
C ARG A 258 -80.79 -28.31 -70.01
N ASP A 259 -79.60 -28.23 -70.62
CA ASP A 259 -79.38 -28.27 -72.09
C ASP A 259 -77.96 -27.81 -72.56
N SER A 260 -76.89 -28.12 -71.83
CA SER A 260 -75.52 -27.91 -72.36
C SER A 260 -74.53 -29.00 -71.93
N HIS A 261 -74.74 -30.22 -72.42
CA HIS A 261 -74.04 -31.43 -71.94
C HIS A 261 -72.70 -31.76 -72.63
N ARG A 262 -72.14 -30.87 -73.47
CA ARG A 262 -70.82 -31.10 -74.12
C ARG A 262 -69.69 -30.15 -73.71
N GLN A 263 -69.98 -28.94 -73.20
CA GLN A 263 -68.94 -28.03 -72.66
C GLN A 263 -68.71 -28.18 -71.14
N THR A 264 -69.61 -28.84 -70.43
CA THR A 264 -69.55 -29.05 -68.97
C THR A 264 -68.53 -30.10 -68.55
N ASN A 265 -68.30 -31.15 -69.35
CA ASN A 265 -67.34 -32.21 -68.99
C ASN A 265 -65.88 -31.73 -68.92
N VAL A 266 -65.48 -30.75 -69.74
CA VAL A 266 -64.11 -30.16 -69.67
C VAL A 266 -63.96 -29.25 -68.44
N LYS A 267 -65.01 -28.49 -68.09
CA LYS A 267 -65.02 -27.68 -66.86
C LYS A 267 -65.08 -28.56 -65.61
N LEU A 268 -65.81 -29.68 -65.65
CA LEU A 268 -65.93 -30.67 -64.58
C LEU A 268 -64.60 -31.38 -64.29
N GLU A 269 -63.83 -31.74 -65.32
CA GLU A 269 -62.50 -32.33 -65.10
C GLU A 269 -61.48 -31.30 -64.57
N LYS A 270 -61.58 -30.04 -65.01
CA LYS A 270 -60.74 -28.96 -64.47
C LYS A 270 -61.09 -28.64 -63.01
N THR A 271 -62.37 -28.73 -62.61
CA THR A 271 -62.79 -28.57 -61.21
C THR A 271 -62.42 -29.79 -60.37
N LYS A 272 -62.49 -31.02 -60.89
CA LYS A 272 -62.01 -32.22 -60.19
C LYS A 272 -60.49 -32.17 -59.91
N LYS A 273 -59.68 -31.75 -60.89
CA LYS A 273 -58.23 -31.57 -60.66
C LYS A 273 -57.95 -30.49 -59.61
N ARG A 274 -58.69 -29.38 -59.62
CA ARG A 274 -58.60 -28.34 -58.59
C ARG A 274 -59.05 -28.83 -57.22
N LEU A 275 -60.07 -29.69 -57.17
CA LEU A 275 -60.56 -30.32 -55.94
C LEU A 275 -59.51 -31.27 -55.36
N GLN A 276 -58.94 -32.16 -56.18
CA GLN A 276 -57.85 -33.06 -55.78
C GLN A 276 -56.61 -32.28 -55.29
N GLN A 277 -56.24 -31.19 -55.96
CA GLN A 277 -55.15 -30.33 -55.50
C GLN A 277 -55.49 -29.63 -54.17
N SER A 278 -56.75 -29.23 -53.96
CA SER A 278 -57.19 -28.65 -52.68
C SER A 278 -57.20 -29.69 -51.55
N GLU A 279 -57.55 -30.94 -51.85
CA GLU A 279 -57.52 -32.04 -50.89
C GLU A 279 -56.09 -32.44 -50.51
N ALA A 280 -55.18 -32.47 -51.47
CA ALA A 280 -53.76 -32.68 -51.19
C ALA A 280 -53.19 -31.57 -50.28
N LYS A 281 -53.54 -30.30 -50.56
CA LYS A 281 -53.14 -29.16 -49.70
C LYS A 281 -53.77 -29.23 -48.31
N LYS A 282 -55.02 -29.70 -48.19
CA LYS A 282 -55.68 -29.91 -46.91
C LYS A 282 -54.97 -31.01 -46.10
N GLN A 283 -54.57 -32.11 -46.74
CA GLN A 283 -53.84 -33.18 -46.08
C GLN A 283 -52.46 -32.73 -45.58
N THR A 284 -51.73 -31.92 -46.34
CA THR A 284 -50.47 -31.32 -45.86
C THR A 284 -50.68 -30.39 -44.69
N LEU A 285 -51.74 -29.55 -44.71
CA LEU A 285 -52.07 -28.65 -43.61
C LEU A 285 -52.45 -29.39 -42.31
N VAL A 286 -53.18 -30.51 -42.44
CA VAL A 286 -53.52 -31.37 -41.29
C VAL A 286 -52.28 -31.99 -40.68
N GLU A 287 -51.32 -32.41 -41.50
CA GLU A 287 -50.05 -32.98 -41.02
C GLU A 287 -49.17 -31.92 -40.34
N ASP A 288 -49.12 -30.71 -40.88
CA ASP A 288 -48.39 -29.60 -40.26
C ASP A 288 -49.03 -29.16 -38.94
N LEU A 289 -50.37 -29.14 -38.85
CA LEU A 289 -51.10 -28.90 -37.60
C LEU A 289 -50.85 -30.00 -36.56
N ARG A 290 -50.74 -31.26 -36.99
CA ARG A 290 -50.40 -32.37 -36.10
C ARG A 290 -48.99 -32.19 -35.52
N LYS A 291 -48.00 -31.86 -36.36
CA LYS A 291 -46.62 -31.56 -35.91
C LYS A 291 -46.58 -30.37 -34.96
N ALA A 292 -47.32 -29.29 -35.26
CA ALA A 292 -47.43 -28.13 -34.38
C ALA A 292 -48.04 -28.50 -33.01
N SER A 293 -49.04 -29.38 -32.99
CA SER A 293 -49.63 -29.90 -31.73
C SER A 293 -48.63 -30.71 -30.91
N GLU A 294 -47.81 -31.55 -31.54
CA GLU A 294 -46.76 -32.31 -30.85
C GLU A 294 -45.67 -31.39 -30.25
N VAL A 295 -45.28 -30.33 -30.98
CA VAL A 295 -44.37 -29.29 -30.47
C VAL A 295 -44.99 -28.54 -29.29
N ALA A 296 -46.26 -28.17 -29.35
CA ALA A 296 -46.96 -27.51 -28.25
C ALA A 296 -46.99 -28.36 -26.98
N LYS A 297 -47.25 -29.67 -27.11
CA LYS A 297 -47.19 -30.63 -25.98
C LYS A 297 -45.78 -30.73 -25.38
N SER A 298 -44.74 -30.71 -26.22
CA SER A 298 -43.34 -30.71 -25.77
C SER A 298 -42.99 -29.44 -24.99
N ILE A 299 -43.45 -28.27 -25.47
CA ILE A 299 -43.27 -26.98 -24.80
C ILE A 299 -43.98 -26.98 -23.43
N GLU A 300 -45.21 -27.50 -23.36
CA GLU A 300 -45.97 -27.56 -22.11
C GLU A 300 -45.28 -28.47 -21.08
N ALA A 301 -44.76 -29.63 -21.51
CA ALA A 301 -44.00 -30.53 -20.64
C ALA A 301 -42.72 -29.85 -20.11
N ARG A 302 -42.00 -29.11 -20.96
CA ARG A 302 -40.80 -28.38 -20.56
C ARG A 302 -41.12 -27.23 -19.60
N SER A 303 -42.24 -26.53 -19.80
CA SER A 303 -42.72 -25.49 -18.89
C SER A 303 -43.00 -26.04 -17.49
N LYS A 304 -43.67 -27.19 -17.39
CA LYS A 304 -43.94 -27.88 -16.11
C LYS A 304 -42.64 -28.29 -15.40
N GLN A 305 -41.66 -28.78 -16.14
CA GLN A 305 -40.34 -29.12 -15.59
C GLN A 305 -39.63 -27.88 -15.03
N LEU A 306 -39.62 -26.76 -15.77
CA LEU A 306 -39.00 -25.51 -15.32
C LEU A 306 -39.68 -24.94 -14.06
N GLN A 307 -41.01 -25.09 -13.94
CA GLN A 307 -41.72 -24.69 -12.72
C GLN A 307 -41.33 -25.53 -11.50
N GLN A 308 -41.04 -26.82 -11.67
CA GLN A 308 -40.54 -27.67 -10.58
C GLN A 308 -39.11 -27.29 -10.17
N GLU A 309 -38.24 -27.00 -11.15
CA GLU A 309 -36.87 -26.53 -10.90
C GLU A 309 -36.85 -25.17 -10.16
N LEU A 310 -37.78 -24.26 -10.51
CA LEU A 310 -37.91 -22.96 -9.83
C LEU A 310 -38.28 -23.14 -8.35
N LYS A 311 -39.27 -23.99 -8.05
CA LYS A 311 -39.68 -24.29 -6.66
C LYS A 311 -38.54 -24.91 -5.85
N ALA A 312 -37.73 -25.78 -6.46
CA ALA A 312 -36.56 -26.35 -5.81
C ALA A 312 -35.49 -25.28 -5.49
N SER A 313 -35.27 -24.34 -6.43
CA SER A 313 -34.35 -23.22 -6.25
C SER A 313 -34.78 -22.28 -5.11
N ASP A 314 -36.08 -22.03 -4.93
CA ASP A 314 -36.59 -21.17 -3.86
C ASP A 314 -36.36 -21.77 -2.47
N VAL A 315 -36.52 -23.10 -2.34
CA VAL A 315 -36.22 -23.84 -1.11
C VAL A 315 -34.73 -23.75 -0.76
N GLU A 316 -33.85 -23.84 -1.76
CA GLU A 316 -32.41 -23.72 -1.56
C GLU A 316 -31.98 -22.29 -1.17
N LYS A 317 -32.59 -21.27 -1.80
CA LYS A 317 -32.40 -19.85 -1.45
C LYS A 317 -32.81 -19.58 0.00
N ALA A 318 -33.92 -20.17 0.47
CA ALA A 318 -34.38 -20.05 1.85
C ALA A 318 -33.39 -20.67 2.87
N LYS A 319 -32.83 -21.84 2.56
CA LYS A 319 -31.81 -22.50 3.40
C LYS A 319 -30.52 -21.67 3.49
N LEU A 320 -30.06 -21.12 2.37
CA LEU A 320 -28.88 -20.25 2.35
C LEU A 320 -29.08 -18.98 3.15
N LYS A 321 -30.27 -18.35 3.04
CA LYS A 321 -30.62 -17.16 3.84
C LYS A 321 -30.59 -17.46 5.34
N GLN A 322 -31.18 -18.59 5.76
CA GLN A 322 -31.18 -19.02 7.16
C GLN A 322 -29.75 -19.23 7.70
N LYS A 323 -28.86 -19.82 6.89
CA LYS A 323 -27.45 -20.01 7.25
C LYS A 323 -26.72 -18.68 7.42
N LEU A 324 -26.89 -17.75 6.47
CA LEU A 324 -26.29 -16.41 6.52
C LEU A 324 -26.73 -15.63 7.77
N ASP A 325 -28.02 -15.69 8.11
CA ASP A 325 -28.55 -15.02 9.31
C ASP A 325 -27.98 -15.60 10.61
N SER A 326 -27.70 -16.92 10.66
CA SER A 326 -27.06 -17.55 11.82
C SER A 326 -25.59 -17.17 11.99
N GLU A 327 -24.84 -17.06 10.88
CA GLU A 327 -23.44 -16.62 10.89
C GLU A 327 -23.32 -15.14 11.31
N ARG A 328 -24.28 -14.30 10.91
CA ARG A 328 -24.32 -12.90 11.32
C ARG A 328 -24.50 -12.72 12.82
N ARG A 329 -25.42 -13.49 13.43
CA ARG A 329 -25.62 -13.44 14.89
C ARG A 329 -24.37 -13.83 15.67
N ALA A 330 -23.65 -14.85 15.21
CA ALA A 330 -22.39 -15.26 15.84
C ALA A 330 -21.29 -14.19 15.71
N SER A 331 -21.20 -13.53 14.55
CA SER A 331 -20.25 -12.43 14.34
C SER A 331 -20.57 -11.22 15.22
N ASP A 332 -21.84 -10.83 15.31
CA ASP A 332 -22.29 -9.68 16.12
C ASP A 332 -22.00 -9.90 17.62
N GLU A 333 -22.16 -11.14 18.11
CA GLU A 333 -21.85 -11.49 19.51
C GLU A 333 -20.34 -11.45 19.80
N THR A 334 -19.51 -11.82 18.81
CA THR A 334 -18.05 -11.74 18.92
C THR A 334 -17.58 -10.28 18.96
N ILE A 335 -18.16 -9.42 18.12
CA ILE A 335 -17.88 -7.97 18.09
C ILE A 335 -18.26 -7.32 19.42
N LYS A 336 -19.46 -7.61 19.94
CA LYS A 336 -19.91 -7.09 21.23
C LYS A 336 -18.95 -7.46 22.37
N THR A 337 -18.47 -8.70 22.38
CA THR A 337 -17.50 -9.17 23.38
C THR A 337 -16.15 -8.42 23.26
N ALA A 338 -15.70 -8.14 22.04
CA ALA A 338 -14.48 -7.37 21.81
C ALA A 338 -14.61 -5.91 22.26
N GLU A 339 -15.76 -5.28 22.00
CA GLU A 339 -16.07 -3.91 22.43
C GLU A 339 -16.07 -3.76 23.96
N GLU A 340 -16.61 -4.74 24.69
CA GLU A 340 -16.56 -4.74 26.16
C GLU A 340 -15.13 -4.85 26.70
N ARG A 341 -14.26 -5.65 26.06
CA ARG A 341 -12.84 -5.75 26.45
C ARG A 341 -12.10 -4.45 26.23
N ILE A 342 -12.38 -3.74 25.13
CA ILE A 342 -11.77 -2.42 24.84
C ILE A 342 -12.17 -1.40 25.90
N LYS A 343 -13.46 -1.33 26.26
CA LYS A 343 -13.93 -0.42 27.31
C LYS A 343 -13.24 -0.67 28.66
N ASN A 344 -12.99 -1.93 29.01
CA ASN A 344 -12.27 -2.27 30.23
C ASN A 344 -10.79 -1.82 30.18
N VAL A 345 -10.10 -2.03 29.06
CA VAL A 345 -8.71 -1.56 28.89
C VAL A 345 -8.63 -0.04 28.91
N GLU A 346 -9.57 0.66 28.27
CA GLU A 346 -9.63 2.13 28.30
C GLU A 346 -9.82 2.67 29.73
N ALA A 347 -10.66 2.00 30.54
CA ALA A 347 -10.84 2.35 31.96
C ALA A 347 -9.55 2.13 32.78
N GLU A 348 -8.82 1.04 32.55
CA GLU A 348 -7.53 0.77 33.20
C GLU A 348 -6.48 1.82 32.84
N CYS A 349 -6.36 2.18 31.56
CA CYS A 349 -5.43 3.22 31.10
C CYS A 349 -5.75 4.58 31.71
N LYS A 350 -7.03 4.92 31.84
CA LYS A 350 -7.45 6.16 32.50
C LYS A 350 -7.04 6.18 33.97
N SER A 351 -7.25 5.08 34.70
CA SER A 351 -6.83 4.96 36.10
C SER A 351 -5.30 5.06 36.26
N LEU A 352 -4.52 4.46 35.37
CA LEU A 352 -3.07 4.54 35.39
C LEU A 352 -2.56 5.96 35.12
N LYS A 353 -3.21 6.68 34.20
CA LYS A 353 -2.87 8.07 33.90
C LYS A 353 -3.11 8.99 35.09
N GLU A 354 -4.24 8.85 35.77
CA GLU A 354 -4.55 9.60 37.00
C GLU A 354 -3.51 9.32 38.11
N LYS A 355 -3.02 8.08 38.24
CA LYS A 355 -1.94 7.73 39.17
C LYS A 355 -0.60 8.36 38.78
N PHE A 356 -0.26 8.39 37.49
CA PHE A 356 0.97 9.01 37.00
C PHE A 356 0.96 10.52 37.24
N ASP A 357 -0.15 11.19 36.93
CA ASP A 357 -0.29 12.64 37.12
C ASP A 357 -0.20 13.00 38.62
N ALA A 358 -0.81 12.20 39.50
CA ALA A 358 -0.70 12.38 40.95
C ALA A 358 0.73 12.19 41.49
N GLU A 359 1.51 11.25 40.92
CA GLU A 359 2.89 11.04 41.34
C GLU A 359 3.83 12.13 40.81
N LYS A 360 3.55 12.64 39.60
CA LYS A 360 4.26 13.79 39.01
C LYS A 360 4.11 15.06 39.86
N GLU A 361 2.90 15.33 40.38
CA GLU A 361 2.64 16.42 41.31
C GLU A 361 3.49 16.30 42.59
N LYS A 362 3.67 15.09 43.14
CA LYS A 362 4.54 14.86 44.32
C LYS A 362 6.01 15.13 44.03
N VAL A 363 6.49 14.74 42.85
CA VAL A 363 7.88 15.02 42.43
C VAL A 363 8.11 16.53 42.30
N ASN A 364 7.17 17.25 41.67
CA ASN A 364 7.26 18.70 41.56
C ASN A 364 7.23 19.40 42.93
N ALA A 365 6.43 18.89 43.88
CA ALA A 365 6.40 19.42 45.24
C ALA A 365 7.74 19.22 45.97
N ALA A 366 8.36 18.04 45.83
CA ALA A 366 9.68 17.75 46.42
C ALA A 366 10.80 18.59 45.78
N GLU A 367 10.72 18.88 44.48
CA GLU A 367 11.68 19.73 43.77
C GLU A 367 11.62 21.18 44.25
N ASN A 368 10.41 21.74 44.44
CA ASN A 368 10.22 23.07 45.00
C ASN A 368 10.75 23.19 46.45
N GLU A 369 10.60 22.13 47.25
CA GLU A 369 11.16 22.08 48.61
C GLU A 369 12.69 22.05 48.59
N ALA A 370 13.29 21.27 47.67
CA ALA A 370 14.73 21.23 47.46
C ALA A 370 15.31 22.58 47.02
N ASP A 371 14.62 23.32 46.15
CA ASP A 371 15.04 24.66 45.72
C ASP A 371 14.93 25.69 46.86
N THR A 372 13.92 25.56 47.73
CA THR A 372 13.79 26.40 48.94
C THR A 372 14.96 26.17 49.91
N LEU A 373 15.38 24.91 50.07
CA LEU A 373 16.54 24.54 50.88
C LEU A 373 17.86 25.03 50.27
N ARG A 374 18.01 24.96 48.95
CA ARG A 374 19.18 25.52 48.23
C ARG A 374 19.29 27.03 48.43
N TYR A 375 18.17 27.75 48.37
CA TYR A 375 18.13 29.18 48.64
C TYR A 375 18.57 29.51 50.08
N HIS A 376 18.14 28.73 51.07
CA HIS A 376 18.57 28.93 52.46
C HIS A 376 20.06 28.65 52.67
N LEU A 377 20.59 27.59 52.06
CA LEU A 377 22.02 27.28 52.08
C LEU A 377 22.86 28.36 51.39
N GLN A 378 22.36 28.94 50.30
CA GLN A 378 23.01 30.05 49.63
C GLN A 378 23.10 31.29 50.54
N MET A 379 22.01 31.62 51.24
CA MET A 379 21.99 32.74 52.19
C MET A 379 22.95 32.53 53.36
N GLN A 380 23.05 31.31 53.89
CA GLN A 380 24.02 30.98 54.95
C GLN A 380 25.47 31.08 54.46
N ASN A 381 25.75 30.63 53.23
CA ASN A 381 27.08 30.77 52.62
C ASN A 381 27.46 32.25 52.40
N GLU A 382 26.51 33.10 52.02
CA GLU A 382 26.76 34.54 51.89
C GLU A 382 27.05 35.21 53.24
N GLU A 383 26.47 34.72 54.34
CA GLU A 383 26.75 35.20 55.70
C GLU A 383 28.12 34.75 56.21
N ILE A 384 28.53 33.52 55.86
CA ILE A 384 29.90 33.03 56.09
C ILE A 384 30.90 33.89 55.31
N VAL A 385 30.64 34.18 54.03
CA VAL A 385 31.52 35.03 53.20
C VAL A 385 31.63 36.47 53.73
N ARG A 386 30.55 37.04 54.29
CA ARG A 386 30.61 38.37 54.95
C ARG A 386 31.44 38.34 56.23
N SER A 387 31.40 37.24 56.97
CA SER A 387 32.19 37.05 58.19
C SER A 387 33.67 36.85 57.87
N ASP A 388 33.97 36.11 56.81
CA ASP A 388 35.31 35.85 56.28
C ASP A 388 35.98 37.14 55.75
N LYS A 389 35.19 38.04 55.16
CA LYS A 389 35.67 39.36 54.72
C LYS A 389 36.12 40.26 55.88
N LYS A 390 35.44 40.21 57.03
CA LYS A 390 35.85 40.94 58.25
C LYS A 390 37.12 40.34 58.88
N LEU A 391 37.31 39.03 58.75
CA LEU A 391 38.50 38.33 59.23
C LEU A 391 39.74 38.74 58.40
N LYS A 392 39.58 38.83 57.07
CA LYS A 392 40.64 39.24 56.15
C LYS A 392 41.05 40.72 56.31
N GLU A 393 40.14 41.62 56.68
CA GLU A 393 40.48 43.02 57.01
C GLU A 393 41.33 43.16 58.28
N LEU A 394 41.28 42.18 59.19
CA LEU A 394 42.13 42.11 60.38
C LEU A 394 43.50 41.48 60.06
N GLU A 395 43.54 40.46 59.20
CA GLU A 395 44.78 39.84 58.71
C GLU A 395 45.61 40.78 57.83
N GLN A 396 44.98 41.64 57.03
CA GLN A 396 45.66 42.59 56.14
C GLN A 396 46.49 43.65 56.89
N LYS A 397 46.19 43.90 58.18
CA LYS A 397 47.02 44.75 59.06
C LYS A 397 48.26 44.04 59.60
N ALA A 398 48.25 42.71 59.67
CA ALA A 398 49.38 41.90 60.12
C ALA A 398 50.37 41.58 58.98
N VAL A 399 49.89 41.52 57.73
CA VAL A 399 50.66 41.09 56.56
C VAL A 399 51.65 42.16 56.04
N VAL A 400 51.41 43.46 56.25
CA VAL A 400 52.33 44.55 55.83
C VAL A 400 53.71 44.45 56.52
N ALA A 401 53.81 43.76 57.66
CA ALA A 401 55.09 43.52 58.35
C ALA A 401 55.85 42.28 57.83
N ALA A 402 55.18 41.33 57.15
CA ALA A 402 55.77 40.06 56.71
C ALA A 402 56.17 40.04 55.22
N GLU A 403 55.66 40.96 54.40
CA GLU A 403 55.83 40.98 52.95
C GLU A 403 57.25 41.33 52.44
N SER A 404 58.16 41.76 53.31
CA SER A 404 59.57 42.03 52.94
C SER A 404 60.40 40.75 52.71
N LEU A 405 60.00 39.60 53.30
CA LEU A 405 60.78 38.36 53.27
C LEU A 405 60.28 37.32 52.25
N SER A 406 58.99 37.34 51.88
CA SER A 406 58.41 36.33 50.96
C SER A 406 58.69 36.57 49.48
N ALA A 407 59.25 37.71 49.10
CA ALA A 407 59.53 38.04 47.70
C ALA A 407 60.67 37.20 47.09
N ARG A 408 61.53 36.57 47.90
CA ARG A 408 62.67 35.76 47.43
C ARG A 408 62.31 34.27 47.20
N ILE A 409 61.17 33.81 47.72
CA ILE A 409 60.70 32.40 47.62
C ILE A 409 59.92 32.16 46.31
N ARG A 410 59.25 33.20 45.79
CA ARG A 410 58.42 33.13 44.56
C ARG A 410 59.20 32.77 43.28
N ASP A 411 60.49 33.03 43.24
CA ASP A 411 61.31 32.73 42.05
C ASP A 411 61.65 31.23 41.92
N LEU A 412 61.51 30.44 42.99
CA LEU A 412 61.76 28.98 42.96
C LEU A 412 60.47 28.16 42.74
N GLU A 413 59.31 28.67 43.11
CA GLU A 413 58.00 28.01 42.90
C GLU A 413 57.54 28.05 41.42
N ALA A 414 58.01 29.04 40.65
CA ALA A 414 57.67 29.22 39.24
C ALA A 414 58.19 28.08 38.32
N ILE A 415 59.19 27.30 38.77
CA ILE A 415 59.73 26.15 38.02
C ILE A 415 58.94 24.86 38.33
N SER A 416 58.38 24.72 39.54
CA SER A 416 57.52 23.58 39.93
C SER A 416 56.13 23.65 39.25
N ALA A 417 55.55 24.85 39.16
CA ALA A 417 54.24 25.06 38.52
C ALA A 417 54.19 24.70 37.02
N LYS A 418 55.33 24.74 36.33
CA LYS A 418 55.41 24.41 34.89
C LYS A 418 55.39 22.89 34.63
N HIS A 419 55.86 22.07 35.57
CA HIS A 419 55.80 20.60 35.49
C HIS A 419 54.46 20.03 35.99
N HIS A 420 53.81 20.68 36.96
CA HIS A 420 52.48 20.28 37.43
C HIS A 420 51.38 20.48 36.38
N GLY A 421 51.47 21.55 35.58
CA GLY A 421 50.50 21.83 34.50
C GLY A 421 50.56 20.88 33.29
N GLU A 422 51.70 20.22 33.03
CA GLU A 422 51.80 19.17 32.00
C GLU A 422 51.29 17.82 32.52
N ALA A 423 51.51 17.50 33.79
CA ALA A 423 50.96 16.30 34.43
C ALA A 423 49.42 16.36 34.51
N GLU A 424 48.84 17.51 34.86
CA GLU A 424 47.38 17.68 34.92
C GLU A 424 46.73 17.62 33.52
N LYS A 425 47.40 18.15 32.49
CA LYS A 425 46.94 18.02 31.10
C LYS A 425 46.99 16.57 30.62
N ASN A 426 48.04 15.83 30.97
CA ASN A 426 48.16 14.42 30.61
C ASN A 426 47.17 13.53 31.39
N ALA A 427 46.83 13.89 32.65
CA ALA A 427 45.80 13.21 33.42
C ALA A 427 44.39 13.46 32.86
N LYS A 428 44.05 14.71 32.51
CA LYS A 428 42.78 15.03 31.84
C LYS A 428 42.66 14.36 30.47
N ALA A 429 43.74 14.36 29.68
CA ALA A 429 43.76 13.65 28.40
C ALA A 429 43.59 12.13 28.58
N LYS A 430 44.06 11.54 29.69
CA LYS A 430 43.82 10.13 30.01
C LYS A 430 42.35 9.87 30.35
N ASP A 431 41.74 10.72 31.18
CA ASP A 431 40.33 10.57 31.55
C ASP A 431 39.39 10.77 30.35
N GLU A 432 39.69 11.74 29.47
CA GLU A 432 38.98 11.94 28.20
C GLU A 432 39.13 10.73 27.27
N LEU A 433 40.35 10.19 27.11
CA LEU A 433 40.59 8.98 26.32
C LEU A 433 39.92 7.73 26.90
N ALA A 434 39.85 7.61 28.23
CA ALA A 434 39.18 6.50 28.90
C ALA A 434 37.66 6.54 28.68
N LEU A 435 37.08 7.74 28.66
CA LEU A 435 35.66 7.95 28.33
C LEU A 435 35.39 7.61 26.86
N GLU A 436 36.19 8.13 25.92
CA GLU A 436 36.08 7.81 24.49
C GLU A 436 36.24 6.30 24.23
N LEU A 437 37.14 5.62 24.94
CA LEU A 437 37.33 4.18 24.86
C LEU A 437 36.11 3.41 25.40
N SER A 438 35.46 3.92 26.44
CA SER A 438 34.22 3.34 26.98
C SER A 438 33.09 3.44 25.95
N ASP A 439 32.86 4.63 25.42
CA ASP A 439 31.82 4.89 24.42
C ASP A 439 32.04 4.04 23.15
N ALA A 440 33.29 3.95 22.68
CA ALA A 440 33.64 3.11 21.52
C ALA A 440 33.42 1.60 21.77
N LYS A 441 33.60 1.13 23.02
CA LYS A 441 33.30 -0.26 23.40
C LYS A 441 31.80 -0.54 23.42
N ASP A 442 31.01 0.41 23.89
CA ASP A 442 29.55 0.31 23.90
C ASP A 442 28.99 0.33 22.47
N GLU A 443 29.49 1.21 21.60
CA GLU A 443 29.14 1.22 20.16
C GLU A 443 29.51 -0.11 19.47
N LEU A 444 30.67 -0.68 19.81
CA LEU A 444 31.11 -1.97 19.28
C LEU A 444 30.23 -3.12 19.79
N ALA A 445 29.82 -3.10 21.05
CA ALA A 445 28.90 -4.07 21.62
C ALA A 445 27.52 -4.00 20.95
N GLU A 446 27.00 -2.80 20.72
CA GLU A 446 25.74 -2.59 20.02
C GLU A 446 25.82 -3.05 18.55
N ALA A 447 26.89 -2.71 17.83
CA ALA A 447 27.11 -3.16 16.47
C ALA A 447 27.17 -4.70 16.36
N ARG A 448 27.81 -5.38 17.32
CA ARG A 448 27.85 -6.85 17.39
C ARG A 448 26.46 -7.44 17.64
N ALA A 449 25.69 -6.85 18.56
CA ALA A 449 24.32 -7.29 18.82
C ALA A 449 23.42 -7.15 17.59
N GLU A 450 23.59 -6.09 16.80
CA GLU A 450 22.82 -5.87 15.57
C GLU A 450 23.17 -6.87 14.46
N ILE A 451 24.45 -7.22 14.29
CA ILE A 451 24.85 -8.32 13.39
C ILE A 451 24.24 -9.64 13.84
N GLU A 452 24.23 -9.94 15.15
CA GLU A 452 23.65 -11.19 15.64
C GLU A 452 22.15 -11.28 15.35
N ARG A 453 21.42 -10.17 15.47
CA ARG A 453 19.99 -10.10 15.06
C ARG A 453 19.84 -10.31 13.57
N SER A 454 20.65 -9.64 12.75
CA SER A 454 20.61 -9.75 11.29
C SER A 454 20.96 -11.16 10.81
N LEU A 455 21.87 -11.86 11.48
CA LEU A 455 22.19 -13.27 11.24
C LEU A 455 21.02 -14.20 11.59
N LYS A 456 20.36 -14.00 12.73
CA LYS A 456 19.15 -14.78 13.10
C LYS A 456 18.04 -14.58 12.08
N ASP A 457 17.83 -13.35 11.64
CA ASP A 457 16.85 -13.02 10.62
C ASP A 457 17.22 -13.60 9.25
N HIS A 458 18.50 -13.60 8.88
CA HIS A 458 19.00 -14.25 7.67
C HIS A 458 18.73 -15.76 7.68
N GLU A 459 19.02 -16.45 8.78
CA GLU A 459 18.73 -17.89 8.92
C GLU A 459 17.21 -18.18 8.89
N ALA A 460 16.38 -17.33 9.50
CA ALA A 460 14.93 -17.46 9.41
C ALA A 460 14.43 -17.30 7.95
N SER A 461 14.97 -16.35 7.19
CA SER A 461 14.65 -16.17 5.76
C SER A 461 15.14 -17.33 4.90
N LYS A 462 16.29 -17.91 5.23
CA LYS A 462 16.84 -19.09 4.56
C LYS A 462 15.95 -20.32 4.78
N ALA A 463 15.41 -20.50 5.98
CA ALA A 463 14.42 -21.54 6.26
C ALA A 463 13.14 -21.36 5.44
N LYS A 464 12.65 -20.13 5.29
CA LYS A 464 11.48 -19.81 4.43
C LYS A 464 11.76 -20.08 2.96
N LEU A 465 12.95 -19.74 2.46
CA LEU A 465 13.36 -20.07 1.10
C LEU A 465 13.36 -21.59 0.87
N ALA A 466 13.92 -22.37 1.80
CA ALA A 466 13.94 -23.83 1.70
C ALA A 466 12.52 -24.43 1.65
N GLN A 467 11.60 -23.92 2.47
CA GLN A 467 10.19 -24.33 2.42
C GLN A 467 9.51 -23.96 1.09
N ALA A 468 9.78 -22.76 0.57
CA ALA A 468 9.23 -22.32 -0.72
C ALA A 468 9.77 -23.16 -1.89
N GLN A 469 11.06 -23.49 -1.90
CA GLN A 469 11.68 -24.38 -2.90
C GLN A 469 11.11 -25.79 -2.84
N GLN A 470 10.86 -26.33 -1.63
CA GLN A 470 10.19 -27.62 -1.47
C GLN A 470 8.73 -27.59 -1.98
N ALA A 471 8.03 -26.47 -1.81
CA ALA A 471 6.68 -26.31 -2.35
C ALA A 471 6.68 -26.21 -3.88
N GLU A 472 7.65 -25.49 -4.46
CA GLU A 472 7.85 -25.39 -5.91
C GLU A 472 8.15 -26.76 -6.52
N SER A 473 9.04 -27.56 -5.91
CA SER A 473 9.38 -28.89 -6.42
C SER A 473 8.16 -29.82 -6.42
N LYS A 474 7.36 -29.81 -5.35
CA LYS A 474 6.11 -30.59 -5.27
C LYS A 474 5.09 -30.17 -6.33
N LEU A 475 4.89 -28.87 -6.51
CA LEU A 475 3.99 -28.35 -7.56
C LEU A 475 4.46 -28.76 -8.96
N LYS A 476 5.78 -28.76 -9.20
CA LYS A 476 6.36 -29.20 -10.46
C LYS A 476 6.12 -30.69 -10.72
N GLU A 477 6.34 -31.54 -9.73
CA GLU A 477 6.05 -32.99 -9.82
C GLU A 477 4.56 -33.26 -10.10
N GLU A 478 3.65 -32.53 -9.43
CA GLU A 478 2.20 -32.63 -9.69
C GLU A 478 1.84 -32.20 -11.11
N LEU A 479 2.48 -31.15 -11.61
CA LEU A 479 2.25 -30.59 -12.95
C LEU A 479 2.76 -31.55 -14.04
N ASP A 480 3.93 -32.16 -13.83
CA ASP A 480 4.49 -33.20 -14.71
C ASP A 480 3.60 -34.46 -14.71
N SER A 481 3.14 -34.91 -13.52
CA SER A 481 2.20 -36.04 -13.41
C SER A 481 0.86 -35.77 -14.11
N LEU A 482 0.35 -34.54 -14.01
CA LEU A 482 -0.90 -34.18 -14.69
C LEU A 482 -0.72 -34.07 -16.20
N ALA A 483 0.43 -33.56 -16.67
CA ALA A 483 0.76 -33.53 -18.10
C ALA A 483 0.86 -34.95 -18.68
N GLU A 484 1.45 -35.89 -17.94
CA GLU A 484 1.49 -37.30 -18.31
C GLU A 484 0.07 -37.91 -18.37
N LYS A 485 -0.78 -37.65 -17.37
CA LYS A 485 -2.19 -38.09 -17.37
C LYS A 485 -2.97 -37.54 -18.57
N ILE A 486 -2.79 -36.25 -18.91
CA ILE A 486 -3.41 -35.63 -20.09
C ILE A 486 -2.98 -36.35 -21.37
N THR A 487 -1.68 -36.67 -21.47
CA THR A 487 -1.10 -37.35 -22.64
C THR A 487 -1.66 -38.77 -22.78
N ASN A 488 -1.67 -39.53 -21.68
CA ASN A 488 -2.19 -40.90 -21.67
C ASN A 488 -3.69 -40.96 -21.99
N GLN A 489 -4.49 -40.05 -21.44
CA GLN A 489 -5.93 -39.98 -21.75
C GLN A 489 -6.17 -39.57 -23.21
N ARG A 490 -5.44 -38.58 -23.72
CA ARG A 490 -5.52 -38.18 -25.13
C ARG A 490 -5.22 -39.36 -26.05
N ASP A 491 -4.16 -40.10 -25.77
CA ASP A 491 -3.73 -41.21 -26.62
C ASP A 491 -4.73 -42.39 -26.56
N THR A 492 -5.31 -42.64 -25.37
CA THR A 492 -6.42 -43.59 -25.20
C THR A 492 -7.63 -43.21 -26.05
N HIS A 493 -8.10 -41.96 -25.93
CA HIS A 493 -9.25 -41.49 -26.71
C HIS A 493 -8.99 -41.47 -28.21
N LEU A 494 -7.76 -41.12 -28.63
CA LEU A 494 -7.38 -41.18 -30.04
C LEU A 494 -7.44 -42.61 -30.59
N GLN A 495 -7.08 -43.60 -29.78
CA GLN A 495 -7.19 -45.00 -30.16
C GLN A 495 -8.64 -45.46 -30.24
N GLU A 496 -9.48 -45.13 -29.24
CA GLU A 496 -10.93 -45.41 -29.26
C GLU A 496 -11.61 -44.82 -30.50
N ILE A 497 -11.28 -43.56 -30.83
CA ILE A 497 -11.80 -42.87 -32.02
C ILE A 497 -11.34 -43.56 -33.31
N LYS A 498 -10.09 -44.04 -33.38
CA LYS A 498 -9.60 -44.79 -34.54
C LYS A 498 -10.37 -46.11 -34.70
N ASP A 499 -10.54 -46.86 -33.62
CA ASP A 499 -11.23 -48.15 -33.64
C ASP A 499 -12.70 -47.98 -34.04
N LEU A 500 -13.39 -46.95 -33.53
CA LEU A 500 -14.75 -46.62 -33.95
C LEU A 500 -14.87 -46.18 -35.41
N LYS A 501 -13.90 -45.40 -35.91
CA LYS A 501 -13.86 -45.01 -37.34
C LYS A 501 -13.69 -46.24 -38.24
N GLU A 502 -12.88 -47.20 -37.83
CA GLU A 502 -12.70 -48.44 -38.58
C GLU A 502 -13.97 -49.30 -38.55
N GLN A 503 -14.63 -49.42 -37.40
CA GLN A 503 -15.94 -50.07 -37.30
C GLN A 503 -17.00 -49.41 -38.19
N LEU A 504 -17.01 -48.07 -38.26
CA LEU A 504 -17.91 -47.31 -39.12
C LEU A 504 -17.60 -47.55 -40.60
N ARG A 505 -16.31 -47.63 -40.98
CA ARG A 505 -15.87 -47.94 -42.35
C ARG A 505 -16.34 -49.33 -42.76
N GLN A 506 -16.11 -50.34 -41.92
CA GLN A 506 -16.54 -51.71 -42.14
C GLN A 506 -18.08 -51.79 -42.31
N ALA A 507 -18.84 -51.13 -41.43
CA ALA A 507 -20.29 -51.08 -41.51
C ALA A 507 -20.80 -50.41 -42.81
N LYS A 508 -20.09 -49.39 -43.31
CA LYS A 508 -20.41 -48.73 -44.60
C LYS A 508 -20.07 -49.61 -45.80
N GLU A 509 -18.99 -50.38 -45.74
CA GLU A 509 -18.61 -51.35 -46.79
C GLU A 509 -19.61 -52.51 -46.85
N ASP A 510 -20.02 -53.05 -45.70
CA ASP A 510 -21.07 -54.06 -45.61
C ASP A 510 -22.42 -53.51 -46.16
N ALA A 511 -22.70 -52.22 -45.94
CA ALA A 511 -23.87 -51.53 -46.50
C ALA A 511 -23.90 -51.49 -48.02
N ALA A 512 -22.73 -51.30 -48.63
CA ALA A 512 -22.59 -51.23 -50.08
C ALA A 512 -22.82 -52.59 -50.76
N ASN A 513 -22.65 -53.70 -50.03
CA ASN A 513 -22.61 -55.06 -50.58
C ASN A 513 -23.88 -55.90 -50.34
N GLY A 514 -24.91 -55.43 -49.60
CA GLY A 514 -26.06 -56.25 -49.17
C GLY A 514 -27.47 -55.68 -49.44
N SER A 515 -28.47 -56.57 -49.63
CA SER A 515 -29.84 -56.28 -50.08
C SER A 515 -30.81 -55.68 -49.05
N SER A 516 -30.34 -55.30 -47.86
CA SER A 516 -31.16 -54.67 -46.81
C SER A 516 -30.64 -53.27 -46.48
N GLN A 517 -30.65 -52.38 -47.48
CA GLN A 517 -30.07 -51.03 -47.41
C GLN A 517 -30.54 -50.21 -46.19
N GLN A 518 -31.75 -50.44 -45.69
CA GLN A 518 -32.32 -49.65 -44.60
C GLN A 518 -31.76 -50.03 -43.22
N ALA A 519 -31.66 -51.33 -42.91
CA ALA A 519 -31.09 -51.80 -41.65
C ALA A 519 -29.60 -51.42 -41.51
N ILE A 520 -28.87 -51.43 -42.63
CA ILE A 520 -27.44 -51.09 -42.60
C ILE A 520 -27.24 -49.57 -42.50
N LYS A 521 -28.12 -48.77 -43.11
CA LYS A 521 -28.13 -47.31 -42.92
C LYS A 521 -28.39 -46.92 -41.46
N GLU A 522 -29.38 -47.53 -40.81
CA GLU A 522 -29.66 -47.29 -39.39
C GLU A 522 -28.49 -47.73 -38.48
N ALA A 523 -27.83 -48.85 -38.80
CA ALA A 523 -26.64 -49.29 -38.06
C ALA A 523 -25.46 -48.31 -38.21
N ALA A 524 -25.24 -47.77 -39.42
CA ALA A 524 -24.21 -46.77 -39.69
C ALA A 524 -24.50 -45.43 -38.97
N GLU A 525 -25.74 -44.94 -39.00
CA GLU A 525 -26.16 -43.73 -38.28
C GLU A 525 -26.01 -43.89 -36.77
N LYS A 526 -26.35 -45.07 -36.22
CA LYS A 526 -26.16 -45.38 -34.79
C LYS A 526 -24.67 -45.37 -34.40
N LYS A 527 -23.80 -45.96 -35.24
CA LYS A 527 -22.34 -45.96 -35.02
C LYS A 527 -21.73 -44.56 -35.13
N GLU A 528 -22.23 -43.73 -36.05
CA GLU A 528 -21.81 -42.34 -36.18
C GLU A 528 -22.23 -41.50 -34.98
N ALA A 529 -23.44 -41.71 -34.46
CA ALA A 529 -23.91 -41.08 -33.22
C ALA A 529 -23.06 -41.52 -32.00
N GLU A 530 -22.71 -42.80 -31.91
CA GLU A 530 -21.83 -43.35 -30.87
C GLU A 530 -20.42 -42.70 -30.93
N LEU A 531 -19.85 -42.57 -32.13
CA LEU A 531 -18.58 -41.87 -32.35
C LEU A 531 -18.65 -40.41 -31.91
N ASN A 532 -19.69 -39.68 -32.32
CA ASN A 532 -19.86 -38.27 -31.93
C ASN A 532 -20.04 -38.10 -30.41
N ALA A 533 -20.75 -39.03 -29.76
CA ALA A 533 -20.91 -39.04 -28.31
C ALA A 533 -19.57 -39.29 -27.59
N GLN A 534 -18.76 -40.26 -28.05
CA GLN A 534 -17.43 -40.52 -27.50
C GLN A 534 -16.47 -39.34 -27.70
N VAL A 535 -16.43 -38.75 -28.90
CA VAL A 535 -15.61 -37.55 -29.18
C VAL A 535 -16.00 -36.40 -28.26
N THR A 536 -17.31 -36.18 -28.06
CA THR A 536 -17.81 -35.13 -27.16
C THR A 536 -17.42 -35.40 -25.71
N LYS A 537 -17.51 -36.66 -25.26
CA LYS A 537 -17.09 -37.08 -23.92
C LYS A 537 -15.59 -36.84 -23.71
N ALA A 538 -14.74 -37.34 -24.61
CA ALA A 538 -13.30 -37.15 -24.59
C ALA A 538 -12.91 -35.66 -24.56
N PHE A 539 -13.60 -34.84 -25.36
CA PHE A 539 -13.36 -33.38 -25.36
C PHE A 539 -13.69 -32.74 -24.00
N ARG A 540 -14.78 -33.14 -23.34
CA ARG A 540 -15.14 -32.62 -22.01
C ARG A 540 -14.11 -33.03 -20.95
N GLU A 541 -13.68 -34.29 -20.96
CA GLU A 541 -12.67 -34.81 -20.02
C GLU A 541 -11.33 -34.07 -20.21
N PHE A 542 -10.91 -33.86 -21.46
CA PHE A 542 -9.73 -33.06 -21.78
C PHE A 542 -9.84 -31.61 -21.27
N GLN A 543 -11.00 -30.95 -21.42
CA GLN A 543 -11.19 -29.59 -20.91
C GLN A 543 -11.09 -29.49 -19.38
N VAL A 544 -11.58 -30.50 -18.66
CA VAL A 544 -11.45 -30.57 -17.19
C VAL A 544 -9.99 -30.68 -16.79
N LEU A 545 -9.24 -31.61 -17.40
CA LEU A 545 -7.81 -31.76 -17.10
C LEU A 545 -6.99 -30.54 -17.49
N LYS A 546 -7.27 -29.95 -18.66
CA LYS A 546 -6.61 -28.71 -19.10
C LYS A 546 -6.83 -27.57 -18.10
N THR A 547 -8.06 -27.42 -17.61
CA THR A 547 -8.38 -26.41 -16.59
C THR A 547 -7.63 -26.66 -15.28
N ALA A 548 -7.51 -27.93 -14.86
CA ALA A 548 -6.72 -28.28 -13.68
C ALA A 548 -5.22 -27.96 -13.88
N TYR A 549 -4.68 -28.26 -15.06
CA TYR A 549 -3.30 -27.96 -15.43
C TYR A 549 -3.02 -26.45 -15.43
N ASP A 550 -3.89 -25.65 -16.04
CA ASP A 550 -3.73 -24.19 -16.09
C ASP A 550 -3.75 -23.58 -14.68
N LYS A 551 -4.57 -24.12 -13.75
CA LYS A 551 -4.59 -23.70 -12.34
C LYS A 551 -3.28 -24.06 -11.62
N LEU A 552 -2.83 -25.31 -11.74
CA LEU A 552 -1.57 -25.79 -11.15
C LEU A 552 -0.37 -24.99 -11.68
N LYS A 553 -0.35 -24.71 -12.98
CA LYS A 553 0.69 -23.89 -13.61
C LYS A 553 0.70 -22.46 -13.06
N THR A 554 -0.47 -21.85 -12.87
CA THR A 554 -0.56 -20.51 -12.27
C THR A 554 -0.04 -20.51 -10.84
N GLN A 555 -0.32 -21.57 -10.06
CA GLN A 555 0.21 -21.73 -8.70
C GLN A 555 1.74 -21.92 -8.71
N HIS A 556 2.26 -22.78 -9.60
CA HIS A 556 3.70 -22.98 -9.78
C HIS A 556 4.39 -21.66 -10.13
N ASP A 557 3.89 -20.90 -11.10
CA ASP A 557 4.48 -19.62 -11.52
C ASP A 557 4.45 -18.57 -10.40
N ALA A 558 3.42 -18.58 -9.54
CA ALA A 558 3.35 -17.71 -8.37
C ALA A 558 4.38 -18.11 -7.30
N THR A 559 4.51 -19.41 -7.01
CA THR A 559 5.50 -19.93 -6.06
C THR A 559 6.93 -19.70 -6.54
N SER A 560 7.21 -19.89 -7.83
CA SER A 560 8.52 -19.63 -8.44
C SER A 560 8.94 -18.16 -8.32
N LYS A 561 8.00 -17.22 -8.50
CA LYS A 561 8.23 -15.80 -8.24
C LYS A 561 8.54 -15.51 -6.76
N LEU A 562 7.86 -16.20 -5.84
CA LEU A 562 8.09 -16.07 -4.40
C LEU A 562 9.48 -16.58 -4.01
N VAL A 563 9.90 -17.74 -4.54
CA VAL A 563 11.25 -18.30 -4.36
C VAL A 563 12.30 -17.28 -4.81
N LYS A 564 12.17 -16.73 -6.02
CA LYS A 564 13.09 -15.72 -6.53
C LYS A 564 13.14 -14.46 -5.65
N ALA A 565 11.99 -13.99 -5.15
CA ALA A 565 11.95 -12.85 -4.25
C ALA A 565 12.69 -13.12 -2.92
N TYR A 566 12.58 -14.33 -2.37
CA TYR A 566 13.33 -14.73 -1.18
C TYR A 566 14.84 -14.86 -1.46
N GLU A 567 15.24 -15.37 -2.63
CA GLU A 567 16.65 -15.41 -3.03
C GLU A 567 17.25 -14.00 -3.13
N ASP A 568 16.52 -13.06 -3.73
CA ASP A 568 16.96 -11.67 -3.86
C ASP A 568 17.04 -10.97 -2.47
N GLN A 569 16.08 -11.23 -1.58
CA GLN A 569 16.13 -10.76 -0.19
C GLN A 569 17.33 -11.31 0.59
N LEU A 570 17.65 -12.61 0.41
CA LEU A 570 18.81 -13.20 1.06
C LEU A 570 20.13 -12.61 0.54
N LYS A 571 20.24 -12.35 -0.77
CA LYS A 571 21.41 -11.66 -1.33
C LYS A 571 21.58 -10.26 -0.75
N GLN A 572 20.50 -9.50 -0.65
CA GLN A 572 20.54 -8.15 -0.07
C GLN A 572 20.96 -8.20 1.42
N ARG A 573 20.40 -9.13 2.20
CA ARG A 573 20.78 -9.29 3.60
C ARG A 573 22.23 -9.76 3.77
N ALA A 574 22.72 -10.62 2.89
CA ALA A 574 24.12 -11.02 2.89
C ALA A 574 25.04 -9.82 2.66
N THR A 575 24.70 -8.93 1.73
CA THR A 575 25.47 -7.69 1.52
C THR A 575 25.42 -6.74 2.73
N GLU A 576 24.25 -6.60 3.37
CA GLU A 576 24.12 -5.79 4.60
C GLU A 576 24.98 -6.35 5.74
N ILE A 577 25.00 -7.68 5.92
CA ILE A 577 25.85 -8.35 6.93
C ILE A 577 27.33 -8.15 6.60
N GLU A 578 27.74 -8.23 5.33
CA GLU A 578 29.12 -7.94 4.92
C GLU A 578 29.51 -6.49 5.24
N GLU A 579 28.67 -5.52 4.89
CA GLU A 579 28.88 -4.10 5.20
C GLU A 579 29.01 -3.86 6.71
N GLN A 580 28.11 -4.43 7.53
CA GLN A 580 28.20 -4.34 8.97
C GLN A 580 29.47 -5.00 9.52
N GLY A 581 29.88 -6.15 8.97
CA GLY A 581 31.13 -6.82 9.33
C GLY A 581 32.36 -5.96 9.07
N THR A 582 32.40 -5.24 7.94
CA THR A 582 33.49 -4.28 7.68
C THR A 582 33.49 -3.12 8.67
N LYS A 583 32.32 -2.61 9.08
CA LYS A 583 32.20 -1.56 10.11
C LYS A 583 32.75 -2.04 11.45
N ILE A 584 32.43 -3.25 11.88
CA ILE A 584 32.99 -3.83 13.12
C ILE A 584 34.52 -3.93 13.02
N THR A 585 35.05 -4.41 11.89
CA THR A 585 36.50 -4.53 11.69
C THR A 585 37.21 -3.17 11.81
N LEU A 586 36.57 -2.09 11.35
CA LEU A 586 37.09 -0.73 11.49
C LEU A 586 37.03 -0.23 12.94
N LEU A 587 35.94 -0.50 13.66
CA LEU A 587 35.80 -0.17 15.09
C LEU A 587 36.79 -0.95 15.97
N GLU A 588 37.06 -2.21 15.65
CA GLU A 588 38.08 -3.03 16.33
C GLU A 588 39.49 -2.43 16.16
N LYS A 589 39.83 -2.00 14.94
CA LYS A 589 41.10 -1.31 14.68
C LYS A 589 41.19 0.03 15.41
N ALA A 590 40.09 0.77 15.47
CA ALA A 590 40.05 2.04 16.20
C ALA A 590 40.26 1.82 17.70
N THR A 591 39.53 0.88 18.30
CA THR A 591 39.67 0.53 19.73
C THR A 591 41.06 0.03 20.08
N GLU A 592 41.70 -0.77 19.21
CA GLU A 592 43.10 -1.20 19.38
C GLU A 592 44.08 -0.02 19.32
N ALA A 593 43.90 0.90 18.36
CA ALA A 593 44.72 2.11 18.25
C ALA A 593 44.55 3.06 19.46
N HIS A 594 43.35 3.14 20.04
CA HIS A 594 43.12 3.89 21.28
C HIS A 594 43.81 3.23 22.49
N ALA A 595 43.75 1.89 22.59
CA ALA A 595 44.45 1.17 23.65
C ALA A 595 45.97 1.34 23.58
N ASP A 596 46.56 1.40 22.38
CA ASP A 596 47.99 1.67 22.21
C ASP A 596 48.38 3.11 22.61
N LYS A 597 47.53 4.10 22.33
CA LYS A 597 47.73 5.49 22.82
C LYS A 597 47.66 5.57 24.34
N GLU A 598 46.73 4.84 24.96
CA GLU A 598 46.62 4.76 26.42
C GLU A 598 47.90 4.18 27.04
N ARG A 599 48.45 3.09 26.47
CA ARG A 599 49.74 2.51 26.90
C ARG A 599 50.90 3.49 26.77
N ASP A 600 50.98 4.27 25.70
CA ASP A 600 52.02 5.29 25.49
C ASP A 600 51.90 6.44 26.52
N LEU A 601 50.68 6.89 26.82
CA LEU A 601 50.42 7.89 27.86
C LEU A 601 50.77 7.36 29.26
N GLU A 602 50.45 6.11 29.56
CA GLU A 602 50.83 5.48 30.83
C GLU A 602 52.34 5.32 30.97
N ALA A 603 53.05 4.99 29.89
CA ALA A 603 54.51 4.93 29.87
C ALA A 603 55.11 6.33 30.14
N LYS A 604 54.56 7.39 29.52
CA LYS A 604 54.96 8.78 29.77
C LYS A 604 54.71 9.20 31.22
N LEU A 605 53.52 8.91 31.76
CA LEU A 605 53.18 9.22 33.15
C LEU A 605 54.08 8.48 34.14
N ARG A 606 54.45 7.21 33.88
CA ARG A 606 55.43 6.48 34.71
C ARG A 606 56.83 7.10 34.64
N ALA A 607 57.27 7.54 33.47
CA ALA A 607 58.56 8.24 33.33
C ALA A 607 58.57 9.57 34.12
N TYR A 608 57.50 10.37 34.02
CA TYR A 608 57.33 11.60 34.79
C TYR A 608 57.27 11.35 36.30
N ALA A 609 56.64 10.24 36.75
CA ALA A 609 56.61 9.86 38.16
C ALA A 609 57.99 9.43 38.69
N GLY A 610 58.84 8.83 37.84
CA GLY A 610 60.25 8.56 38.16
C GLY A 610 61.06 9.84 38.35
N ASP A 611 60.91 10.83 37.47
CA ASP A 611 61.58 12.13 37.57
C ASP A 611 61.10 12.97 38.77
N LEU A 612 59.86 12.76 39.23
CA LEU A 612 59.34 13.39 40.45
C LEU A 612 59.93 12.74 41.71
N ALA A 613 60.07 11.41 41.75
CA ALA A 613 60.65 10.70 42.88
C ALA A 613 62.12 11.09 43.13
N GLU A 614 62.88 11.38 42.07
CA GLU A 614 64.28 11.86 42.15
C GLU A 614 64.37 13.31 42.68
N LYS A 615 63.30 14.11 42.57
CA LYS A 615 63.21 15.49 43.06
C LYS A 615 62.62 15.59 44.48
N ASP A 616 61.75 14.66 44.86
CA ASP A 616 61.23 14.54 46.24
C ASP A 616 62.33 14.11 47.23
N GLU A 617 63.34 13.34 46.78
CA GLU A 617 64.54 13.02 47.57
C GLU A 617 65.40 14.28 47.87
N ALA A 618 65.35 15.30 47.02
CA ALA A 618 66.02 16.59 47.24
C ALA A 618 65.24 17.53 48.18
N LEU A 619 63.90 17.42 48.22
CA LEU A 619 63.01 18.20 49.07
C LEU A 619 63.04 17.73 50.55
N GLN A 620 63.21 16.42 50.79
CA GLN A 620 63.38 15.88 52.16
C GLN A 620 64.62 16.42 52.88
N THR A 621 65.66 16.86 52.16
CA THR A 621 66.83 17.54 52.75
C THR A 621 66.58 18.99 53.19
N LEU A 622 65.55 19.66 52.67
CA LEU A 622 65.22 21.07 52.99
C LEU A 622 64.21 21.18 54.14
N GLU A 623 63.34 20.19 54.32
CA GLU A 623 62.34 20.15 55.38
C GLU A 623 62.95 19.97 56.79
N GLY A 624 64.17 19.45 56.89
CA GLY A 624 64.92 19.37 58.15
C GLY A 624 65.27 20.72 58.80
N ASN A 625 65.25 21.82 58.04
CA ASN A 625 65.56 23.17 58.55
C ASN A 625 64.33 23.99 58.96
N HIS A 626 63.12 23.55 58.60
CA HIS A 626 61.86 24.25 58.95
C HIS A 626 61.29 23.80 60.31
N ALA A 627 61.76 22.67 60.84
CA ALA A 627 61.31 22.08 62.09
C ALA A 627 61.62 22.94 63.34
N LYS A 628 62.59 23.87 63.28
CA LYS A 628 62.93 24.77 64.42
C LYS A 628 62.07 26.04 64.51
N ALA A 629 61.33 26.41 63.46
CA ALA A 629 60.42 27.57 63.50
C ALA A 629 59.00 27.20 63.95
N SER A 630 58.68 25.90 64.00
CA SER A 630 57.34 25.41 64.34
C SER A 630 57.10 25.27 65.85
N GLU A 631 58.15 25.30 66.67
CA GLU A 631 58.09 25.10 68.12
C GLU A 631 57.59 26.36 68.87
N GLU A 632 57.81 27.56 68.33
CA GLU A 632 57.29 28.82 68.91
C GLU A 632 55.81 29.10 68.56
N LEU A 633 55.27 28.43 67.52
CA LEU A 633 53.87 28.57 67.09
C LEU A 633 52.93 27.65 67.88
N GLU A 634 53.47 26.70 68.63
CA GLU A 634 52.73 25.68 69.38
C GLU A 634 52.16 26.19 70.71
N ILE A 635 52.72 27.30 71.25
CA ILE A 635 52.22 27.95 72.47
C ILE A 635 50.93 28.75 72.18
N LEU A 636 50.77 29.31 70.97
CA LEU A 636 49.58 30.07 70.55
C LEU A 636 48.39 29.19 70.11
N LYS A 637 48.64 27.93 69.71
CA LYS A 637 47.61 26.96 69.28
C LYS A 637 46.75 26.42 70.43
N SER A 638 47.24 26.49 71.67
CA SER A 638 46.54 25.96 72.85
C SER A 638 45.27 26.74 73.22
N SER A 639 45.15 28.02 72.83
CA SER A 639 43.94 28.85 73.03
C SER A 639 42.91 28.73 71.89
N THR A 640 43.34 28.38 70.67
CA THR A 640 42.47 28.19 69.49
C THR A 640 41.82 26.81 69.49
N SER A 641 42.50 25.83 70.10
CA SER A 641 42.05 24.44 70.20
C SER A 641 40.68 24.26 70.89
N TYR A 642 40.29 25.14 71.82
CA TYR A 642 39.00 25.03 72.51
C TYR A 642 37.83 25.61 71.67
N ALA A 643 38.09 26.63 70.86
CA ALA A 643 37.10 27.17 69.91
C ALA A 643 36.95 26.25 68.68
N GLU A 644 38.03 25.67 68.19
CA GLU A 644 38.03 24.67 67.11
C GLU A 644 37.32 23.37 67.52
N MET A 645 37.43 22.95 68.77
CA MET A 645 36.75 21.74 69.25
C MET A 645 35.22 21.90 69.23
N LYS A 646 34.70 23.07 69.66
CA LYS A 646 33.26 23.39 69.60
C LYS A 646 32.76 23.63 68.16
N LEU A 647 33.61 24.16 67.29
CA LEU A 647 33.29 24.32 65.87
C LEU A 647 33.23 22.96 65.16
N ARG A 648 34.20 22.06 65.41
CA ARG A 648 34.23 20.69 64.86
C ARG A 648 33.08 19.84 65.36
N GLU A 649 32.62 20.04 66.59
CA GLU A 649 31.43 19.36 67.13
C GLU A 649 30.15 19.81 66.39
N LYS A 650 30.02 21.12 66.11
CA LYS A 650 28.93 21.69 65.30
C LYS A 650 29.01 21.31 63.81
N GLU A 651 30.21 21.23 63.25
CA GLU A 651 30.46 20.78 61.88
C GLU A 651 30.18 19.29 61.73
N LYS A 652 30.48 18.47 62.75
CA LYS A 652 30.16 17.04 62.76
C LYS A 652 28.66 16.80 62.87
N GLU A 653 27.94 17.57 63.71
CA GLU A 653 26.48 17.57 63.76
C GLU A 653 25.88 17.98 62.39
N ALA A 654 26.41 19.04 61.75
CA ALA A 654 25.95 19.49 60.44
C ALA A 654 26.27 18.48 59.32
N PHE A 655 27.42 17.79 59.40
CA PHE A 655 27.82 16.78 58.43
C PHE A 655 27.01 15.49 58.59
N GLU A 656 26.67 15.09 59.82
CA GLU A 656 25.77 13.95 60.08
C GLU A 656 24.34 14.26 59.64
N VAL A 657 23.82 15.46 59.87
CA VAL A 657 22.52 15.91 59.37
C VAL A 657 22.51 15.98 57.84
N LYS A 658 23.56 16.51 57.22
CA LYS A 658 23.71 16.55 55.76
C LYS A 658 23.82 15.14 55.17
N ALA A 659 24.59 14.24 55.78
CA ALA A 659 24.72 12.86 55.32
C ALA A 659 23.42 12.06 55.50
N LEU A 660 22.63 12.35 56.54
CA LEU A 660 21.29 11.79 56.72
C LEU A 660 20.31 12.32 55.66
N MET A 661 20.32 13.62 55.39
CA MET A 661 19.54 14.23 54.30
C MET A 661 19.94 13.69 52.93
N ASP A 662 21.24 13.60 52.63
CA ASP A 662 21.75 13.07 51.36
C ASP A 662 21.40 11.58 51.21
N ARG A 663 21.41 10.78 52.29
CA ARG A 663 20.91 9.39 52.28
C ARG A 663 19.39 9.31 52.07
N GLN A 664 18.61 10.18 52.70
CA GLN A 664 17.16 10.22 52.52
C GLN A 664 16.79 10.70 51.11
N ILE A 665 17.52 11.67 50.56
CA ILE A 665 17.37 12.14 49.17
C ILE A 665 17.81 11.05 48.19
N ALA A 666 18.89 10.32 48.46
CA ALA A 666 19.32 9.20 47.63
C ALA A 666 18.32 8.03 47.66
N GLN A 667 17.82 7.65 48.85
CA GLN A 667 16.76 6.64 48.97
C GLN A 667 15.46 7.08 48.29
N ALA A 668 15.05 8.34 48.46
CA ALA A 668 13.86 8.86 47.78
C ALA A 668 14.04 8.93 46.26
N LYS A 669 15.24 9.26 45.77
CA LYS A 669 15.56 9.24 44.34
C LYS A 669 15.62 7.82 43.77
N ASP A 670 16.19 6.86 44.48
CA ASP A 670 16.24 5.46 44.03
C ASP A 670 14.84 4.82 44.05
N GLU A 671 14.01 5.12 45.05
CA GLU A 671 12.62 4.65 45.07
C GLU A 671 11.74 5.35 44.02
N SER A 672 11.95 6.64 43.78
CA SER A 672 11.26 7.40 42.73
C SER A 672 11.67 6.94 41.33
N THR A 673 12.96 6.74 41.07
CA THR A 673 13.48 6.24 39.78
C THR A 673 13.05 4.81 39.53
N LYS A 674 13.04 3.95 40.55
CA LYS A 674 12.52 2.58 40.43
C LYS A 674 11.02 2.57 40.17
N LYS A 675 10.22 3.35 40.92
CA LYS A 675 8.76 3.47 40.67
C LYS A 675 8.44 4.07 39.31
N THR A 676 9.17 5.08 38.85
CA THR A 676 8.98 5.69 37.53
C THR A 676 9.42 4.76 36.41
N ALA A 677 10.50 3.99 36.58
CA ALA A 677 10.92 2.95 35.63
C ALA A 677 9.88 1.82 35.53
N ASP A 678 9.37 1.33 36.67
CA ASP A 678 8.33 0.29 36.73
C ASP A 678 7.02 0.80 36.10
N LEU A 679 6.63 2.05 36.36
CA LEU A 679 5.44 2.65 35.75
C LEU A 679 5.63 2.88 34.24
N THR A 680 6.82 3.30 33.81
CA THR A 680 7.14 3.50 32.38
C THR A 680 7.15 2.15 31.63
N ALA A 681 7.68 1.09 32.25
CA ALA A 681 7.62 -0.26 31.71
C ALA A 681 6.17 -0.78 31.62
N ALA A 682 5.35 -0.51 32.65
CA ALA A 682 3.93 -0.86 32.63
C ALA A 682 3.15 -0.09 31.55
N MET A 683 3.44 1.20 31.36
CA MET A 683 2.84 2.03 30.29
C MET A 683 3.25 1.53 28.90
N ARG A 684 4.53 1.21 28.67
CA ARG A 684 4.99 0.61 27.40
C ARG A 684 4.31 -0.73 27.13
N SER A 685 4.19 -1.60 28.14
CA SER A 685 3.50 -2.88 28.00
C SER A 685 1.99 -2.70 27.70
N ALA A 686 1.35 -1.70 28.30
CA ALA A 686 -0.03 -1.36 28.00
C ALA A 686 -0.20 -0.81 26.57
N ASP A 687 0.71 0.06 26.12
CA ASP A 687 0.70 0.60 24.76
C ASP A 687 0.93 -0.49 23.70
N GLU A 688 1.81 -1.45 23.95
CA GLU A 688 2.02 -2.62 23.09
C GLU A 688 0.75 -3.49 23.00
N LYS A 689 0.08 -3.73 24.13
CA LYS A 689 -1.20 -4.47 24.16
C LYS A 689 -2.30 -3.72 23.39
N ILE A 690 -2.39 -2.41 23.54
CA ILE A 690 -3.34 -1.56 22.79
C ILE A 690 -3.02 -1.59 21.29
N ALA A 691 -1.74 -1.53 20.91
CA ALA A 691 -1.31 -1.60 19.51
C ALA A 691 -1.66 -2.97 18.89
N ALA A 692 -1.44 -4.07 19.61
CA ALA A 692 -1.85 -5.40 19.20
C ALA A 692 -3.38 -5.48 19.02
N PHE A 693 -4.15 -4.99 19.99
CA PHE A 693 -5.62 -4.98 19.92
C PHE A 693 -6.15 -4.13 18.76
N ARG A 694 -5.56 -2.95 18.51
CA ARG A 694 -5.92 -2.09 17.36
C ARG A 694 -5.63 -2.78 16.02
N THR A 695 -4.57 -3.57 15.95
CA THR A 695 -4.22 -4.34 14.75
C THR A 695 -5.24 -5.46 14.51
N GLU A 696 -5.63 -6.17 15.57
CA GLU A 696 -6.68 -7.18 15.52
C GLU A 696 -8.04 -6.60 15.11
N LEU A 697 -8.40 -5.42 15.66
CA LEU A 697 -9.60 -4.66 15.28
C LEU A 697 -9.60 -4.26 13.80
N ARG A 698 -8.46 -3.79 13.27
CA ARG A 698 -8.34 -3.49 11.83
C ARG A 698 -8.54 -4.73 10.98
N ASN A 699 -7.97 -5.86 11.39
CA ASN A 699 -8.13 -7.13 10.67
C ASN A 699 -9.60 -7.59 10.67
N LEU A 700 -10.28 -7.47 11.82
CA LEU A 700 -11.72 -7.76 11.92
C LEU A 700 -12.57 -6.78 11.09
N GLN A 701 -12.23 -5.50 11.05
CA GLN A 701 -12.91 -4.51 10.19
C GLN A 701 -12.71 -4.80 8.69
N VAL A 702 -11.52 -5.26 8.28
CA VAL A 702 -11.26 -5.68 6.90
C VAL A 702 -12.09 -6.91 6.56
N LEU A 703 -12.17 -7.89 7.47
CA LEU A 703 -13.04 -9.06 7.34
C LEU A 703 -14.51 -8.66 7.23
N LEU A 704 -15.00 -7.79 8.10
CA LEU A 704 -16.37 -7.26 8.09
C LEU A 704 -16.70 -6.55 6.77
N LYS A 705 -15.80 -5.70 6.27
CA LYS A 705 -15.99 -5.04 4.96
C LYS A 705 -16.02 -6.04 3.80
N SER A 706 -15.24 -7.12 3.90
CA SER A 706 -15.24 -8.18 2.88
C SER A 706 -16.54 -8.99 2.89
N THR A 707 -17.11 -9.24 4.07
CA THR A 707 -18.39 -9.95 4.22
C THR A 707 -19.57 -9.07 3.85
N GLU A 708 -19.55 -7.78 4.20
CA GLU A 708 -20.52 -6.77 3.74
C GLU A 708 -20.52 -6.66 2.22
N LYS A 709 -19.35 -6.58 1.58
CA LYS A 709 -19.23 -6.57 0.12
C LYS A 709 -19.80 -7.85 -0.52
N SER A 710 -19.51 -9.00 0.08
CA SER A 710 -20.05 -10.29 -0.38
C SER A 710 -21.58 -10.37 -0.22
N ARG A 711 -22.12 -9.74 0.83
CA ARG A 711 -23.57 -9.60 1.06
C ARG A 711 -24.20 -8.65 0.04
N ASP A 712 -23.61 -7.51 -0.25
CA ASP A 712 -24.11 -6.57 -1.25
C ASP A 712 -24.16 -7.22 -2.64
N ASP A 713 -23.13 -8.00 -2.98
CA ASP A 713 -23.09 -8.80 -4.20
C ASP A 713 -24.20 -9.87 -4.21
N PHE A 714 -24.48 -10.51 -3.07
CA PHE A 714 -25.55 -11.50 -2.93
C PHE A 714 -26.94 -10.87 -2.99
N GLU A 715 -27.18 -9.76 -2.28
CA GLU A 715 -28.44 -9.00 -2.32
C GLU A 715 -28.71 -8.43 -3.71
N SER A 716 -27.68 -7.93 -4.40
CA SER A 716 -27.79 -7.48 -5.79
C SER A 716 -28.24 -8.63 -6.71
N ARG A 717 -27.66 -9.83 -6.55
CA ARG A 717 -28.07 -11.03 -7.29
C ARG A 717 -29.50 -11.46 -6.93
N ALA A 718 -29.88 -11.39 -5.65
CA ALA A 718 -31.21 -11.75 -5.19
C ALA A 718 -32.29 -10.79 -5.71
N ARG A 719 -32.05 -9.46 -5.70
CA ARG A 719 -32.96 -8.46 -6.30
C ARG A 719 -33.09 -8.63 -7.80
N THR A 720 -31.98 -8.92 -8.48
CA THR A 720 -32.01 -9.21 -9.94
C THR A 720 -32.82 -10.48 -10.25
N ALA A 721 -32.83 -11.47 -9.35
CA ALA A 721 -33.65 -12.67 -9.47
C ALA A 721 -35.13 -12.38 -9.16
N GLU A 722 -35.43 -11.60 -8.12
CA GLU A 722 -36.80 -11.16 -7.79
C GLU A 722 -37.42 -10.32 -8.91
N GLU A 723 -36.71 -9.35 -9.47
CA GLU A 723 -37.21 -8.58 -10.62
C GLU A 723 -37.49 -9.44 -11.85
N LYS A 724 -36.76 -10.55 -12.03
CA LYS A 724 -37.04 -11.50 -13.11
C LYS A 724 -38.31 -12.28 -12.83
N VAL A 725 -38.51 -12.75 -11.60
CA VAL A 725 -39.72 -13.47 -11.20
C VAL A 725 -40.94 -12.57 -11.28
N GLU A 726 -40.87 -11.34 -10.77
CA GLU A 726 -41.95 -10.35 -10.82
C GLU A 726 -42.32 -10.01 -12.27
N ARG A 727 -41.34 -9.82 -13.16
CA ARG A 727 -41.61 -9.65 -14.59
C ARG A 727 -42.26 -10.88 -15.24
N HIS A 728 -41.96 -12.09 -14.78
CA HIS A 728 -42.62 -13.30 -15.26
C HIS A 728 -44.04 -13.45 -14.72
N VAL A 729 -44.28 -13.06 -13.47
CA VAL A 729 -45.63 -13.04 -12.85
C VAL A 729 -46.51 -11.97 -13.49
N ASP A 730 -46.00 -10.75 -13.72
CA ASP A 730 -46.73 -9.70 -14.43
C ASP A 730 -47.03 -10.07 -15.89
N ARG A 731 -46.12 -10.79 -16.55
CA ARG A 731 -46.35 -11.31 -17.90
C ARG A 731 -47.40 -12.43 -17.89
N ALA A 732 -47.48 -13.25 -16.84
CA ALA A 732 -48.52 -14.25 -16.67
C ALA A 732 -49.89 -13.63 -16.33
N ALA A 733 -49.92 -12.60 -15.48
CA ALA A 733 -51.15 -11.89 -15.10
C ALA A 733 -51.77 -11.07 -16.24
N ARG A 734 -50.97 -10.62 -17.21
CA ARG A 734 -51.46 -9.92 -18.42
C ARG A 734 -52.00 -10.85 -19.52
N ILE A 735 -51.83 -12.18 -19.37
CA ILE A 735 -52.33 -13.17 -20.33
C ILE A 735 -53.80 -13.56 -20.04
N ASP A 736 -54.41 -13.11 -18.95
CA ASP A 736 -55.85 -13.26 -18.73
C ASP A 736 -56.52 -11.91 -18.41
N PRO A 737 -57.17 -11.32 -19.42
CA PRO A 737 -58.58 -10.99 -19.24
C PRO A 737 -59.39 -11.20 -20.53
N VAL A 738 -59.59 -12.45 -20.98
CA VAL A 738 -60.56 -12.73 -22.08
C VAL A 738 -61.37 -14.01 -21.87
N LEU A 739 -61.62 -14.43 -20.62
CA LEU A 739 -62.72 -15.36 -20.35
C LEU A 739 -63.61 -14.82 -19.25
N GLY A 740 -64.65 -14.10 -19.70
CA GLY A 740 -65.84 -13.86 -18.90
C GLY A 740 -66.47 -15.20 -18.52
N TRP A 741 -66.32 -15.58 -17.26
CA TRP A 741 -67.12 -16.60 -16.63
C TRP A 741 -68.35 -15.93 -16.01
N THR A 742 -69.48 -16.09 -16.70
CA THR A 742 -70.81 -15.97 -16.10
C THR A 742 -71.20 -17.32 -15.50
N GLY A 743 -71.50 -17.32 -14.19
CA GLY A 743 -72.65 -18.07 -13.64
C GLY A 743 -72.37 -19.28 -12.74
N GLN A 744 -72.92 -19.18 -11.52
CA GLN A 744 -73.30 -20.23 -10.53
C GLN A 744 -72.22 -21.00 -9.78
#